data_AF-A0A1G4GZ64-F1
#
_entry.id   AF-A0A1G4GZ64-F1
#
_cell.length_a   1.000
_cell.length_b   1.000
_cell.length_c   1.000
_cell.angle_alpha   90.00
_cell.angle_beta   90.00
_cell.angle_gamma   90.00
#
_symmetry.space_group_name_H-M   'P 1'
#
loop_
_entity.id
_entity.type
_entity.pdbx_description
1 polymer ?
#
loop_
_entity_poly.entity_id
_entity_poly.type
_entity_poly.pdbx_seq_one_letter_code
_entity_poly.pdbx_strand_id
1 'polypeptide(L)'
;MRQFFGTTLLVLFVNLYIHQNVVSNEIVNLKNPNLRNGWAGKDVTLQDEQNGLNAEDDDEVNTNEDQNKLLHKSDEAELQTQAQDDDNKENLKRQIVELVDKAKKAHTEAETAVTDAEASLTIATEAEKEVKEAEGKETTATKNAKEQARKAVEEAKKKKEVAKTKKEAAEKKADNTKKELDEADEPKLKTILGEVENFVKEAQQAANDAKKEQKKAEWAAKIAEELKKAYEAKINAKETKVAAEKAKNDATSAASGSTEKKVTESIEIVENESKTAGTKATEAERAANEAEQEAIKAIDAIEKKDVQEEFNVVKGKADTASIAVAAAKKAQTKAQIAAYVVQTEVSKEKAVKSASEANKAKAKAADVAKESKEIKITDPNKSEKVEAAKTETVNQAEAADKAKKEAEDAANSADEAKTSIKVKDDDTTLNKAKTKAYDASIKAKQAETDASNALKEAQKAQIETEIAAEVVKAEKAKKEASSDAAAAREAKEKAESEANKAKSNEKAQGALKKAKEQEAEALIAKEKAETAANEVESAANDDETGDKLTKVKEKAKNATDAADAAKKARTQAEIAAEEAKAQAAKTEAEAAKVAANAAKDEAQKVADESKSTEAKKAADKASTAAKTADEKAASAKKEADDATTESASTTATVETMQKKADKAVEDAKEAKKAQTKAELAAEEAKAEAAKEEAKKAQEVVDAAKTEAEKIAEKEKVNEKLVAEITSALATVKAKAKDASDKAGEVPQAVKNAEAEVEKKTDDEAQKLKVTTALSDIKEKTSKAVQAANEAKKAKDLAEIALNVVKAEVANDKAKKAVTAAGVAKEDAKKAAASAEQPKKEEESAEEDAEIAKENEIEAEQKAKEAEDNANAAQAQLKIAEQELKKAQEANNEEKFQSAKTNALAAAEEAIKKGQAAEDAANEAKNNAVKAAEAAEKAKKAAAESALKKKLKVLEIMKKYSKQGYNVVDNDEQVLSEVEEQANEEEGEAEEEEADHSVLNDVKIGDDDEEEEEEEEEKEEEETEVKEEEDAKEEGHAQSSAHQSSITELENPKKEYQEKSDKPPSDSNAQALLEDNYKNFTDFKKKAEDLTKNIINTIDGDAGVIETLKDFAKDMNQFILNM
;
A
#
# COMPACT_ATOMS: atom_id res chain seq x y z
N MET A 1 18.85 34.68 16.50
CA MET A 1 18.54 36.13 16.39
C MET A 1 17.01 36.21 16.30
N ARG A 2 16.21 36.71 17.25
CA ARG A 2 16.40 37.63 18.39
C ARG A 2 16.70 39.11 18.04
N GLN A 3 15.71 39.81 17.49
CA GLN A 3 15.27 41.17 17.90
C GLN A 3 13.95 41.55 17.17
N PHE A 4 13.39 42.74 17.45
CA PHE A 4 12.19 43.34 16.79
C PHE A 4 10.76 42.83 17.13
N PHE A 5 10.45 42.57 18.41
CA PHE A 5 9.04 42.62 18.90
C PHE A 5 8.94 43.22 20.31
N GLY A 6 9.58 44.38 20.52
CA GLY A 6 9.73 44.99 21.86
C GLY A 6 8.76 46.11 22.25
N THR A 7 8.04 46.72 21.30
CA THR A 7 7.45 48.06 21.52
C THR A 7 5.95 48.18 21.27
N THR A 8 5.37 47.36 20.37
CA THR A 8 3.94 47.44 20.02
C THR A 8 3.00 46.81 21.05
N LEU A 9 3.46 45.77 21.77
CA LEU A 9 2.64 45.07 22.76
C LEU A 9 2.34 45.93 24.02
N LEU A 10 3.26 46.84 24.36
CA LEU A 10 3.21 47.60 25.62
C LEU A 10 2.21 48.77 25.55
N VAL A 11 1.97 49.32 24.36
CA VAL A 11 0.98 50.40 24.14
C VAL A 11 -0.46 49.88 24.30
N LEU A 12 -0.74 48.65 23.88
CA LEU A 12 -2.07 48.03 24.01
C LEU A 12 -2.48 47.84 25.48
N PHE A 13 -1.57 47.36 26.33
CA PHE A 13 -1.86 47.18 27.77
C PHE A 13 -2.07 48.51 28.51
N VAL A 14 -1.31 49.57 28.17
CA VAL A 14 -1.53 50.90 28.76
C VAL A 14 -2.89 51.47 28.37
N ASN A 15 -3.32 51.31 27.12
CA ASN A 15 -4.60 51.85 26.65
C ASN A 15 -5.81 51.11 27.25
N LEU A 16 -5.70 49.80 27.48
CA LEU A 16 -6.74 49.00 28.14
C LEU A 16 -6.95 49.39 29.61
N TYR A 17 -5.91 49.87 30.30
CA TYR A 17 -5.96 50.27 31.72
C TYR A 17 -6.61 51.64 31.96
N ILE A 18 -6.97 52.39 30.91
CA ILE A 18 -7.49 53.76 31.00
C ILE A 18 -9.01 53.84 30.72
N HIS A 19 -9.64 52.79 30.18
CA HIS A 19 -11.04 52.81 29.72
C HIS A 19 -12.05 52.05 30.62
N GLN A 20 -11.85 52.08 31.94
CA GLN A 20 -12.86 51.64 32.93
C GLN A 20 -13.02 52.66 34.09
N ASN A 21 -13.50 53.88 33.81
CA ASN A 21 -13.90 54.80 34.91
C ASN A 21 -14.89 55.94 34.53
N VAL A 22 -15.99 55.60 33.84
CA VAL A 22 -17.25 56.38 33.79
C VAL A 22 -18.39 55.38 33.43
N VAL A 23 -19.62 55.44 33.94
CA VAL A 23 -20.33 56.46 34.74
C VAL A 23 -21.15 55.76 35.86
N SER A 24 -21.15 56.30 37.08
CA SER A 24 -22.35 56.50 37.94
C SER A 24 -21.94 57.06 39.31
N ASN A 25 -22.64 58.09 39.77
CA ASN A 25 -22.38 58.77 41.04
C ASN A 25 -23.42 58.35 42.10
N GLU A 26 -23.09 58.61 43.37
CA GLU A 26 -24.00 58.62 44.54
C GLU A 26 -24.79 57.33 44.88
N ILE A 27 -24.35 56.67 45.95
CA ILE A 27 -25.16 56.48 47.16
C ILE A 27 -24.23 56.72 48.36
N VAL A 28 -24.68 57.47 49.37
CA VAL A 28 -23.81 57.92 50.46
C VAL A 28 -23.63 56.84 51.53
N ASN A 29 -22.40 56.67 51.99
CA ASN A 29 -21.98 55.67 52.96
C ASN A 29 -22.01 56.23 54.40
N LEU A 30 -22.55 55.47 55.36
CA LEU A 30 -22.42 55.76 56.79
C LEU A 30 -22.17 54.47 57.59
N LYS A 31 -20.90 54.05 57.58
CA LYS A 31 -20.40 52.86 58.26
C LYS A 31 -19.88 53.21 59.66
N ASN A 32 -20.44 52.58 60.70
CA ASN A 32 -19.96 52.72 62.08
C ASN A 32 -18.47 52.32 62.22
N PRO A 33 -17.63 53.14 62.88
CA PRO A 33 -16.40 52.67 63.50
C PRO A 33 -16.66 52.19 64.93
N ASN A 34 -16.14 51.02 65.28
CA ASN A 34 -16.13 50.56 66.68
C ASN A 34 -15.16 51.42 67.51
N LEU A 35 -15.64 52.05 68.59
CA LEU A 35 -14.82 52.39 69.75
C LEU A 35 -15.52 51.92 71.03
N ARG A 36 -14.70 51.51 72.00
CA ARG A 36 -15.07 50.69 73.16
C ARG A 36 -14.57 51.38 74.41
N ASN A 37 -15.48 51.71 75.34
CA ASN A 37 -15.32 51.79 76.81
C ASN A 37 -16.44 52.66 77.43
N GLY A 38 -16.83 52.37 78.68
CA GLY A 38 -17.70 53.25 79.49
C GLY A 38 -18.97 52.58 80.03
N TRP A 39 -18.91 52.01 81.22
CA TRP A 39 -20.05 51.43 81.96
C TRP A 39 -20.58 52.46 82.98
N ALA A 40 -21.89 52.76 82.93
CA ALA A 40 -22.80 53.15 84.04
C ALA A 40 -23.90 54.12 83.53
N GLY A 41 -25.18 53.94 83.86
CA GLY A 41 -25.82 52.85 84.61
C GLY A 41 -27.24 53.24 85.07
N LYS A 42 -28.00 52.23 85.57
CA LYS A 42 -29.41 52.27 86.00
C LYS A 42 -30.42 52.27 84.84
N ASP A 43 -31.23 51.20 84.71
CA ASP A 43 -32.53 50.91 85.39
C ASP A 43 -33.67 51.68 84.68
N VAL A 44 -34.81 51.10 84.27
CA VAL A 44 -35.49 49.86 84.72
C VAL A 44 -35.87 48.96 83.52
N THR A 45 -36.07 47.67 83.80
CA THR A 45 -36.45 46.60 82.85
C THR A 45 -37.91 46.63 82.39
N LEU A 46 -38.15 46.28 81.12
CA LEU A 46 -39.38 45.56 80.72
C LEU A 46 -39.23 44.08 81.11
N GLN A 47 -40.33 43.44 81.51
CA GLN A 47 -40.50 41.99 81.43
C GLN A 47 -41.85 41.70 80.80
N ASP A 48 -41.84 40.97 79.69
CA ASP A 48 -42.93 40.03 79.40
C ASP A 48 -42.90 38.91 80.45
N GLU A 49 -44.06 38.35 80.79
CA GLU A 49 -44.12 36.90 80.97
C GLU A 49 -45.53 36.39 80.65
N GLN A 50 -45.61 35.35 79.81
CA GLN A 50 -46.84 34.59 79.59
C GLN A 50 -47.01 33.58 80.71
N ASN A 51 -48.24 33.31 81.13
CA ASN A 51 -48.74 31.95 81.36
C ASN A 51 -50.27 31.93 81.54
N GLY A 52 -50.86 30.74 81.56
CA GLY A 52 -52.27 30.54 81.85
C GLY A 52 -52.57 29.14 82.39
N LEU A 53 -53.86 28.85 82.53
CA LEU A 53 -54.52 27.63 83.05
C LEU A 53 -54.73 27.55 84.58
N ASN A 54 -56.03 27.59 84.92
CA ASN A 54 -56.81 26.92 85.97
C ASN A 54 -56.17 26.47 87.30
N ALA A 55 -56.85 26.84 88.39
CA ALA A 55 -57.55 25.88 89.26
C ALA A 55 -58.87 26.52 89.77
N GLU A 56 -59.85 25.72 90.18
CA GLU A 56 -61.09 26.15 90.81
C GLU A 56 -60.90 26.63 92.28
N ASP A 57 -61.80 27.50 92.76
CA ASP A 57 -62.81 27.11 93.76
C ASP A 57 -63.87 28.21 93.95
N ASP A 58 -65.02 27.84 94.52
CA ASP A 58 -66.27 28.61 94.58
C ASP A 58 -66.25 29.82 95.54
N ASP A 59 -67.13 30.80 95.28
CA ASP A 59 -68.21 31.09 96.25
C ASP A 59 -69.43 31.77 95.57
N GLU A 60 -70.65 31.38 95.99
CA GLU A 60 -71.92 31.72 95.34
C GLU A 60 -72.69 32.83 96.09
N VAL A 61 -72.89 34.01 95.48
CA VAL A 61 -73.94 34.97 95.92
C VAL A 61 -74.66 35.59 94.71
N ASN A 62 -75.97 35.80 94.87
CA ASN A 62 -76.94 36.04 93.81
C ASN A 62 -77.48 37.51 93.81
N THR A 63 -78.49 37.78 92.98
CA THR A 63 -79.25 39.05 92.78
C THR A 63 -78.52 40.14 91.98
N ASN A 64 -79.05 40.69 90.87
CA ASN A 64 -80.38 41.22 90.49
C ASN A 64 -80.64 42.68 90.92
N GLU A 65 -81.24 43.42 89.97
CA GLU A 65 -81.95 44.70 90.14
C GLU A 65 -81.07 45.92 90.55
N ASP A 66 -81.36 47.17 90.14
CA ASP A 66 -82.45 47.66 89.27
C ASP A 66 -82.04 48.90 88.43
N GLN A 67 -82.93 49.33 87.53
CA GLN A 67 -82.82 50.57 86.75
C GLN A 67 -83.22 51.81 87.55
N ASN A 68 -82.41 52.88 87.51
CA ASN A 68 -82.84 54.27 87.71
C ASN A 68 -81.74 55.23 87.20
N LYS A 69 -81.97 56.30 86.43
CA LYS A 69 -83.19 56.97 85.92
C LYS A 69 -83.95 57.93 86.87
N LEU A 70 -83.24 58.62 87.75
CA LEU A 70 -83.56 60.00 88.17
C LEU A 70 -82.40 60.91 87.73
N LEU A 71 -82.56 62.08 87.09
CA LEU A 71 -83.69 63.01 87.00
C LEU A 71 -83.97 63.75 88.33
N HIS A 72 -82.92 64.37 88.88
CA HIS A 72 -83.04 65.35 89.96
C HIS A 72 -84.00 66.48 89.60
N LYS A 73 -85.05 66.65 90.39
CA LYS A 73 -85.73 67.92 90.62
C LYS A 73 -85.55 68.29 92.09
N SER A 74 -84.90 69.43 92.32
CA SER A 74 -85.06 70.32 93.48
C SER A 74 -85.82 69.76 94.69
N ASP A 75 -85.07 69.38 95.73
CA ASP A 75 -85.60 69.35 97.10
C ASP A 75 -85.64 70.79 97.65
N GLU A 76 -86.83 71.25 98.04
CA GLU A 76 -87.02 72.49 98.83
C GLU A 76 -87.68 72.08 100.14
N ALA A 77 -86.88 71.96 101.21
CA ALA A 77 -87.35 71.50 102.52
C ALA A 77 -86.53 72.15 103.65
N GLU A 78 -87.20 72.94 104.48
CA GLU A 78 -86.91 73.38 105.86
C GLU A 78 -87.86 74.56 106.15
N LEU A 79 -88.46 74.76 107.34
CA LEU A 79 -88.55 73.93 108.55
C LEU A 79 -89.81 74.39 109.33
N GLN A 80 -90.25 73.65 110.36
CA GLN A 80 -91.32 74.09 111.27
C GLN A 80 -90.80 74.27 112.70
N THR A 81 -91.37 75.23 113.43
CA THR A 81 -91.19 75.49 114.88
C THR A 81 -89.79 75.90 115.40
N GLN A 82 -89.41 77.15 115.06
CA GLN A 82 -89.33 78.25 116.04
C GLN A 82 -88.51 78.05 117.33
N ALA A 83 -87.27 78.57 117.34
CA ALA A 83 -86.76 79.45 118.41
C ALA A 83 -85.50 80.24 117.98
N GLN A 84 -85.57 81.57 117.99
CA GLN A 84 -84.42 82.51 118.11
C GLN A 84 -83.37 82.54 116.97
N ASP A 85 -83.85 82.81 115.75
CA ASP A 85 -83.37 83.84 114.81
C ASP A 85 -81.93 83.86 114.24
N ASP A 86 -80.93 83.14 114.78
CA ASP A 86 -79.54 83.19 114.26
C ASP A 86 -79.15 82.04 113.30
N ASP A 87 -79.57 80.79 113.55
CA ASP A 87 -79.05 79.58 112.85
C ASP A 87 -79.33 79.54 111.33
N ASN A 88 -80.49 80.06 110.89
CA ASN A 88 -80.94 79.97 109.49
C ASN A 88 -79.97 80.65 108.51
N LYS A 89 -79.20 81.63 109.01
CA LYS A 89 -78.20 82.41 108.27
C LYS A 89 -76.97 81.58 107.89
N GLU A 90 -76.61 80.54 108.64
CA GLU A 90 -75.41 79.74 108.37
C GLU A 90 -75.68 78.57 107.40
N ASN A 91 -76.88 77.96 107.44
CA ASN A 91 -77.29 76.96 106.45
C ASN A 91 -77.26 77.55 105.01
N LEU A 92 -77.86 78.72 104.82
CA LEU A 92 -77.86 79.44 103.53
C LEU A 92 -76.43 79.71 103.00
N LYS A 93 -75.48 80.10 103.86
CA LYS A 93 -74.06 80.27 103.47
C LYS A 93 -73.45 78.96 102.97
N ARG A 94 -73.69 77.85 103.66
CA ARG A 94 -73.15 76.53 103.29
C ARG A 94 -73.69 76.07 101.94
N GLN A 95 -74.97 76.29 101.67
CA GLN A 95 -75.60 75.97 100.37
C GLN A 95 -75.02 76.81 99.22
N ILE A 96 -74.76 78.11 99.44
CA ILE A 96 -74.08 78.98 98.46
C ILE A 96 -72.68 78.43 98.10
N VAL A 97 -71.89 78.00 99.09
CA VAL A 97 -70.54 77.43 98.86
C VAL A 97 -70.62 76.12 98.07
N GLU A 98 -71.52 75.20 98.44
CA GLU A 98 -71.69 73.92 97.73
C GLU A 98 -72.15 74.13 96.28
N LEU A 99 -73.00 75.13 96.03
CA LEU A 99 -73.39 75.54 94.68
C LEU A 99 -72.19 76.10 93.89
N VAL A 100 -71.37 76.98 94.47
CA VAL A 100 -70.14 77.48 93.84
C VAL A 100 -69.19 76.33 93.45
N ASP A 101 -69.04 75.31 94.31
CA ASP A 101 -68.22 74.13 93.98
C ASP A 101 -68.85 73.24 92.90
N LYS A 102 -70.19 73.17 92.80
CA LYS A 102 -70.88 72.55 91.65
C LYS A 102 -70.63 73.31 90.34
N ALA A 103 -70.51 74.65 90.35
CA ALA A 103 -70.09 75.41 89.18
C ALA A 103 -68.62 75.18 88.82
N LYS A 104 -67.70 75.09 89.80
CA LYS A 104 -66.29 74.71 89.56
C LYS A 104 -66.19 73.35 88.90
N LYS A 105 -66.90 72.35 89.41
CA LYS A 105 -66.98 71.00 88.82
C LYS A 105 -67.51 71.05 87.38
N ALA A 106 -68.57 71.82 87.13
CA ALA A 106 -69.11 71.99 85.78
C ALA A 106 -68.09 72.63 84.81
N HIS A 107 -67.31 73.62 85.23
CA HIS A 107 -66.21 74.15 84.42
C HIS A 107 -65.16 73.08 84.10
N THR A 108 -64.70 72.31 85.09
CA THR A 108 -63.72 71.23 84.88
C THR A 108 -64.28 70.13 83.96
N GLU A 109 -65.56 69.76 84.11
CA GLU A 109 -66.22 68.81 83.21
C GLU A 109 -66.35 69.33 81.76
N ALA A 110 -66.52 70.65 81.57
CA ALA A 110 -66.47 71.28 80.25
C ALA A 110 -65.03 71.38 79.69
N GLU A 111 -64.03 71.48 80.56
CA GLU A 111 -62.62 71.52 80.22
C GLU A 111 -62.10 70.16 79.74
N THR A 112 -62.45 69.06 80.43
CA THR A 112 -62.19 67.69 79.97
C THR A 112 -62.90 67.39 78.65
N ALA A 113 -64.16 67.82 78.50
CA ALA A 113 -64.90 67.64 77.25
C ALA A 113 -64.21 68.33 76.04
N VAL A 114 -63.49 69.43 76.27
CA VAL A 114 -62.67 70.08 75.24
C VAL A 114 -61.40 69.26 74.93
N THR A 115 -60.67 68.78 75.95
CA THR A 115 -59.43 68.01 75.70
C THR A 115 -59.69 66.71 74.95
N ASP A 116 -60.79 66.03 75.28
CA ASP A 116 -61.18 64.77 74.65
C ASP A 116 -61.67 64.99 73.20
N ALA A 117 -62.32 66.13 72.95
CA ALA A 117 -62.67 66.57 71.59
C ALA A 117 -61.42 66.93 70.77
N GLU A 118 -60.41 67.58 71.37
CA GLU A 118 -59.15 67.91 70.70
C GLU A 118 -58.34 66.65 70.35
N ALA A 119 -58.31 65.65 71.23
CA ALA A 119 -57.75 64.33 70.91
C ALA A 119 -58.49 63.64 69.74
N SER A 120 -59.82 63.73 69.72
CA SER A 120 -60.65 63.20 68.64
C SER A 120 -60.38 63.92 67.30
N LEU A 121 -60.17 65.24 67.32
CA LEU A 121 -59.74 66.00 66.15
C LEU A 121 -58.37 65.53 65.65
N THR A 122 -57.40 65.28 66.54
CA THR A 122 -56.07 64.75 66.15
C THR A 122 -56.20 63.43 65.39
N ILE A 123 -56.99 62.46 65.91
CA ILE A 123 -57.27 61.18 65.24
C ILE A 123 -57.85 61.40 63.82
N ALA A 124 -58.85 62.28 63.70
CA ALA A 124 -59.43 62.62 62.39
C ALA A 124 -58.43 63.30 61.43
N THR A 125 -57.47 64.08 61.96
CA THR A 125 -56.40 64.68 61.12
C THR A 125 -55.34 63.69 60.66
N GLU A 126 -55.03 62.68 61.47
CA GLU A 126 -54.05 61.63 61.14
C GLU A 126 -54.62 60.67 60.09
N ALA A 127 -55.85 60.20 60.28
CA ALA A 127 -56.56 59.39 59.30
C ALA A 127 -56.72 60.10 57.94
N GLU A 128 -57.03 61.40 57.91
CA GLU A 128 -57.03 62.18 56.65
C GLU A 128 -55.64 62.22 56.01
N LYS A 129 -54.58 62.43 56.79
CA LYS A 129 -53.19 62.49 56.28
C LYS A 129 -52.77 61.16 55.66
N GLU A 130 -53.00 60.04 56.35
CA GLU A 130 -52.61 58.72 55.87
C GLU A 130 -53.41 58.31 54.64
N VAL A 131 -54.73 58.53 54.63
CA VAL A 131 -55.57 58.31 53.44
C VAL A 131 -55.11 59.19 52.27
N LYS A 132 -54.71 60.44 52.53
CA LYS A 132 -54.16 61.34 51.50
C LYS A 132 -52.81 60.88 50.95
N GLU A 133 -51.92 60.39 51.80
CA GLU A 133 -50.63 59.82 51.38
C GLU A 133 -50.81 58.53 50.58
N ALA A 134 -51.89 57.77 50.84
CA ALA A 134 -52.16 56.48 50.22
C ALA A 134 -53.02 56.56 48.92
N GLU A 135 -54.09 57.37 48.86
CA GLU A 135 -54.85 57.66 47.62
C GLU A 135 -54.18 58.73 46.73
N GLY A 136 -53.18 59.46 47.26
CA GLY A 136 -52.52 60.59 46.58
C GLY A 136 -53.34 61.89 46.57
N LYS A 137 -54.48 61.94 47.28
CA LYS A 137 -55.43 63.08 47.32
C LYS A 137 -56.26 63.05 48.60
N GLU A 138 -56.76 64.21 49.03
CA GLU A 138 -57.80 64.29 50.06
C GLU A 138 -59.10 63.68 49.52
N THR A 139 -59.84 62.93 50.35
CA THR A 139 -61.18 62.43 50.01
C THR A 139 -62.25 63.24 50.75
N THR A 140 -63.45 63.31 50.18
CA THR A 140 -64.53 64.14 50.73
C THR A 140 -64.93 63.67 52.13
N ALA A 141 -64.95 62.36 52.37
CA ALA A 141 -65.36 61.78 53.65
C ALA A 141 -64.36 62.09 54.79
N THR A 142 -63.04 61.89 54.59
CA THR A 142 -62.05 62.15 55.64
C THR A 142 -61.94 63.63 55.96
N LYS A 143 -62.03 64.49 54.94
CA LYS A 143 -62.05 65.94 55.10
C LYS A 143 -63.28 66.42 55.88
N ASN A 144 -64.47 65.93 55.52
CA ASN A 144 -65.70 66.26 56.24
C ASN A 144 -65.65 65.78 57.70
N ALA A 145 -65.09 64.59 57.98
CA ALA A 145 -64.92 64.09 59.35
C ALA A 145 -64.04 65.02 60.19
N LYS A 146 -62.86 65.40 59.66
CA LYS A 146 -61.95 66.36 60.28
C LYS A 146 -62.59 67.74 60.49
N GLU A 147 -63.32 68.25 59.52
CA GLU A 147 -63.99 69.55 59.63
C GLU A 147 -65.12 69.52 60.67
N GLN A 148 -65.87 68.42 60.75
CA GLN A 148 -66.92 68.21 61.76
C GLN A 148 -66.33 68.06 63.17
N ALA A 149 -65.24 67.30 63.34
CA ALA A 149 -64.51 67.22 64.60
C ALA A 149 -63.99 68.60 65.04
N ARG A 150 -63.45 69.38 64.10
CA ARG A 150 -62.96 70.75 64.36
C ARG A 150 -64.10 71.70 64.76
N LYS A 151 -65.24 71.63 64.09
CA LYS A 151 -66.43 72.42 64.43
C LYS A 151 -66.89 72.10 65.85
N ALA A 152 -67.00 70.81 66.19
CA ALA A 152 -67.35 70.34 67.52
C ALA A 152 -66.36 70.81 68.60
N VAL A 153 -65.04 70.76 68.36
CA VAL A 153 -64.01 71.32 69.26
C VAL A 153 -64.24 72.82 69.51
N GLU A 154 -64.48 73.61 68.46
CA GLU A 154 -64.67 75.06 68.59
C GLU A 154 -66.03 75.43 69.21
N GLU A 155 -67.04 74.57 69.12
CA GLU A 155 -68.29 74.72 69.88
C GLU A 155 -68.14 74.29 71.34
N ALA A 156 -67.43 73.19 71.64
CA ALA A 156 -67.07 72.78 73.00
C ALA A 156 -66.28 73.88 73.73
N LYS A 157 -65.32 74.54 73.07
CA LYS A 157 -64.56 75.68 73.63
C LYS A 157 -65.46 76.87 73.99
N LYS A 158 -66.43 77.22 73.14
CA LYS A 158 -67.42 78.26 73.46
C LYS A 158 -68.26 77.87 74.68
N LYS A 159 -68.68 76.59 74.77
CA LYS A 159 -69.41 76.07 75.93
C LYS A 159 -68.56 76.08 77.21
N LYS A 160 -67.26 75.75 77.13
CA LYS A 160 -66.31 75.89 78.24
C LYS A 160 -66.21 77.34 78.75
N GLU A 161 -66.07 78.31 77.85
CA GLU A 161 -66.01 79.73 78.25
C GLU A 161 -67.36 80.25 78.82
N VAL A 162 -68.51 79.69 78.40
CA VAL A 162 -69.79 79.92 79.10
C VAL A 162 -69.78 79.31 80.49
N ALA A 163 -69.37 78.04 80.65
CA ALA A 163 -69.25 77.41 81.97
C ALA A 163 -68.29 78.19 82.89
N LYS A 164 -67.18 78.70 82.36
CA LYS A 164 -66.19 79.53 83.04
C LYS A 164 -66.74 80.88 83.47
N THR A 165 -67.39 81.63 82.58
CA THR A 165 -67.97 82.94 82.92
C THR A 165 -69.12 82.83 83.92
N LYS A 166 -69.91 81.74 83.86
CA LYS A 166 -70.95 81.45 84.87
C LYS A 166 -70.36 80.97 86.20
N LYS A 167 -69.31 80.16 86.18
CA LYS A 167 -68.50 79.81 87.36
C LYS A 167 -67.90 81.05 88.03
N GLU A 168 -67.28 81.95 87.26
CA GLU A 168 -66.76 83.23 87.74
C GLU A 168 -67.87 84.15 88.26
N ALA A 169 -69.08 84.12 87.69
CA ALA A 169 -70.22 84.88 88.19
C ALA A 169 -70.74 84.34 89.53
N ALA A 170 -70.84 83.01 89.67
CA ALA A 170 -71.16 82.35 90.93
C ALA A 170 -70.11 82.65 92.02
N GLU A 171 -68.82 82.52 91.69
CA GLU A 171 -67.71 82.92 92.58
C GLU A 171 -67.82 84.40 92.97
N LYS A 172 -67.88 85.34 92.01
CA LYS A 172 -67.96 86.79 92.31
C LYS A 172 -69.23 87.20 93.07
N LYS A 173 -70.34 86.47 92.92
CA LYS A 173 -71.58 86.73 93.68
C LYS A 173 -71.49 86.24 95.14
N ALA A 174 -70.70 85.20 95.42
CA ALA A 174 -70.36 84.75 96.77
C ALA A 174 -69.20 85.55 97.40
N ASP A 175 -68.16 85.88 96.62
CA ASP A 175 -66.92 86.55 97.05
C ASP A 175 -67.01 88.09 97.01
N ASN A 176 -68.19 88.67 96.82
CA ASN A 176 -68.42 90.13 96.88
C ASN A 176 -68.34 90.66 98.34
N THR A 177 -67.11 90.58 98.86
CA THR A 177 -66.69 90.74 100.25
C THR A 177 -67.32 89.77 101.25
N LYS A 178 -66.43 89.00 101.88
CA LYS A 178 -66.70 88.19 103.09
C LYS A 178 -67.33 88.99 104.25
N LYS A 179 -67.30 90.32 104.19
CA LYS A 179 -68.06 91.22 105.07
C LYS A 179 -69.57 91.16 104.85
N GLU A 180 -70.06 91.29 103.61
CA GLU A 180 -71.52 91.32 103.38
C GLU A 180 -72.17 89.97 103.67
N LEU A 181 -71.51 88.82 103.55
CA LEU A 181 -72.11 87.54 103.98
C LEU A 181 -72.33 87.47 105.50
N ASP A 182 -71.47 88.09 106.30
CA ASP A 182 -71.62 88.15 107.76
C ASP A 182 -72.58 89.26 108.19
N GLU A 183 -72.63 90.38 107.47
CA GLU A 183 -73.50 91.53 107.75
C GLU A 183 -74.88 91.47 107.06
N ALA A 184 -75.14 90.56 106.11
CA ALA A 184 -76.42 90.48 105.38
C ALA A 184 -77.55 89.77 106.14
N ASP A 185 -78.76 90.31 106.00
CA ASP A 185 -79.99 89.69 106.49
C ASP A 185 -80.45 88.52 105.59
N GLU A 186 -81.25 87.61 106.16
CA GLU A 186 -81.79 86.42 105.47
C GLU A 186 -82.34 86.66 104.04
N PRO A 187 -83.15 87.70 103.74
CA PRO A 187 -83.66 87.91 102.37
C PRO A 187 -82.56 88.24 101.35
N LYS A 188 -81.45 88.90 101.75
CA LYS A 188 -80.28 89.09 100.86
C LYS A 188 -79.63 87.74 100.54
N LEU A 189 -79.45 86.88 101.54
CA LEU A 189 -78.85 85.54 101.36
C LEU A 189 -79.71 84.65 100.47
N LYS A 190 -81.03 84.64 100.63
CA LYS A 190 -81.95 83.91 99.73
C LYS A 190 -81.91 84.45 98.29
N THR A 191 -81.73 85.75 98.11
CA THR A 191 -81.54 86.36 96.77
C THR A 191 -80.21 85.93 96.13
N ILE A 192 -79.12 85.95 96.91
CA ILE A 192 -77.79 85.50 96.47
C ILE A 192 -77.83 84.00 96.11
N LEU A 193 -78.46 83.17 96.94
CA LEU A 193 -78.64 81.74 96.69
C LEU A 193 -79.33 81.49 95.34
N GLY A 194 -80.46 82.15 95.08
CA GLY A 194 -81.21 82.00 93.82
C GLY A 194 -80.45 82.49 92.58
N GLU A 195 -79.64 83.56 92.68
CA GLU A 195 -78.77 83.99 91.59
C GLU A 195 -77.63 82.99 91.34
N VAL A 196 -76.96 82.53 92.39
CA VAL A 196 -75.86 81.55 92.32
C VAL A 196 -76.38 80.21 91.77
N GLU A 197 -77.54 79.73 92.21
CA GLU A 197 -78.15 78.48 91.74
C GLU A 197 -78.49 78.56 90.23
N ASN A 198 -78.93 79.72 89.73
CA ASN A 198 -79.13 79.92 88.30
C ASN A 198 -77.80 79.91 87.52
N PHE A 199 -76.74 80.57 88.02
CA PHE A 199 -75.41 80.48 87.40
C PHE A 199 -74.86 79.03 87.41
N VAL A 200 -75.14 78.24 88.45
CA VAL A 200 -74.80 76.81 88.50
C VAL A 200 -75.56 76.01 87.45
N LYS A 201 -76.89 76.22 87.32
CA LYS A 201 -77.72 75.56 86.30
C LYS A 201 -77.20 75.87 84.89
N GLU A 202 -76.86 77.13 84.62
CA GLU A 202 -76.27 77.54 83.33
C GLU A 202 -74.88 76.95 83.10
N ALA A 203 -74.01 76.89 84.13
CA ALA A 203 -72.69 76.27 84.03
C ALA A 203 -72.78 74.74 83.79
N GLN A 204 -73.68 74.05 84.49
CA GLN A 204 -73.96 72.63 84.31
C GLN A 204 -74.58 72.35 82.95
N GLN A 205 -75.48 73.22 82.45
CA GLN A 205 -76.02 73.11 81.10
C GLN A 205 -74.90 73.29 80.05
N ALA A 206 -74.02 74.27 80.23
CA ALA A 206 -72.88 74.48 79.35
C ALA A 206 -71.89 73.30 79.36
N ALA A 207 -71.64 72.68 80.52
CA ALA A 207 -70.83 71.45 80.64
C ALA A 207 -71.48 70.24 79.94
N ASN A 208 -72.78 70.06 80.12
CA ASN A 208 -73.54 69.01 79.42
C ASN A 208 -73.60 69.24 77.91
N ASP A 209 -73.62 70.49 77.46
CA ASP A 209 -73.51 70.82 76.04
C ASP A 209 -72.09 70.58 75.51
N ALA A 210 -71.04 70.95 76.24
CA ALA A 210 -69.66 70.63 75.87
C ALA A 210 -69.45 69.12 75.71
N LYS A 211 -70.06 68.30 76.59
CA LYS A 211 -70.07 66.83 76.50
C LYS A 211 -70.87 66.27 75.30
N LYS A 212 -71.85 67.01 74.76
CA LYS A 212 -72.51 66.65 73.49
C LYS A 212 -71.58 66.92 72.31
N GLU A 213 -70.92 68.07 72.31
CA GLU A 213 -69.94 68.41 71.27
C GLU A 213 -68.72 67.45 71.29
N GLN A 214 -68.24 67.06 72.47
CA GLN A 214 -67.26 65.98 72.63
C GLN A 214 -67.68 64.71 71.88
N LYS A 215 -68.91 64.22 72.09
CA LYS A 215 -69.43 63.04 71.39
C LYS A 215 -69.54 63.23 69.87
N LYS A 216 -69.79 64.45 69.38
CA LYS A 216 -69.75 64.74 67.93
C LYS A 216 -68.33 64.59 67.36
N ALA A 217 -67.32 65.09 68.09
CA ALA A 217 -65.92 64.93 67.70
C ALA A 217 -65.47 63.46 67.77
N GLU A 218 -65.85 62.75 68.84
CA GLU A 218 -65.59 61.31 69.03
C GLU A 218 -66.19 60.47 67.89
N TRP A 219 -67.44 60.74 67.49
CA TRP A 219 -68.06 60.04 66.36
C TRP A 219 -67.37 60.32 65.03
N ALA A 220 -67.01 61.59 64.77
CA ALA A 220 -66.26 61.94 63.57
C ALA A 220 -64.88 61.27 63.50
N ALA A 221 -64.18 61.15 64.63
CA ALA A 221 -62.91 60.43 64.74
C ALA A 221 -63.05 58.94 64.40
N LYS A 222 -64.00 58.24 65.04
CA LYS A 222 -64.26 56.80 64.77
C LYS A 222 -64.62 56.53 63.32
N ILE A 223 -65.42 57.40 62.69
CA ILE A 223 -65.76 57.29 61.26
C ILE A 223 -64.49 57.45 60.40
N ALA A 224 -63.57 58.37 60.75
CA ALA A 224 -62.31 58.53 60.04
C ALA A 224 -61.37 57.31 60.18
N GLU A 225 -61.33 56.66 61.34
CA GLU A 225 -60.55 55.42 61.55
C GLU A 225 -61.07 54.24 60.72
N GLU A 226 -62.38 54.04 60.64
CA GLU A 226 -62.94 52.97 59.78
C GLU A 226 -62.75 53.28 58.29
N LEU A 227 -62.77 54.56 57.89
CA LEU A 227 -62.38 54.97 56.54
C LEU A 227 -60.92 54.65 56.22
N LYS A 228 -59.98 54.92 57.15
CA LYS A 228 -58.56 54.58 56.99
C LYS A 228 -58.38 53.10 56.62
N LYS A 229 -58.98 52.19 57.40
CA LYS A 229 -58.94 50.74 57.13
C LYS A 229 -59.52 50.38 55.76
N ALA A 230 -60.63 51.03 55.36
CA ALA A 230 -61.25 50.82 54.06
C ALA A 230 -60.33 51.23 52.89
N TYR A 231 -59.63 52.37 52.98
CA TYR A 231 -58.67 52.79 51.95
C TYR A 231 -57.39 51.94 51.95
N GLU A 232 -56.88 51.55 53.12
CA GLU A 232 -55.77 50.58 53.22
C GLU A 232 -56.12 49.29 52.48
N ALA A 233 -57.32 48.74 52.70
CA ALA A 233 -57.81 47.55 52.00
C ALA A 233 -57.93 47.76 50.47
N LYS A 234 -58.47 48.90 50.04
CA LYS A 234 -58.61 49.31 48.62
C LYS A 234 -57.27 49.42 47.89
N ILE A 235 -56.21 49.86 48.58
CA ILE A 235 -54.88 50.04 47.99
C ILE A 235 -54.14 48.71 47.94
N ASN A 236 -54.13 47.97 49.05
CA ASN A 236 -53.61 46.60 49.10
C ASN A 236 -54.25 45.72 48.01
N ALA A 237 -55.55 45.90 47.72
CA ALA A 237 -56.26 45.20 46.65
C ALA A 237 -55.68 45.46 45.25
N LYS A 238 -55.28 46.70 44.95
CA LYS A 238 -54.69 47.07 43.65
C LYS A 238 -53.32 46.43 43.44
N GLU A 239 -52.46 46.50 44.46
CA GLU A 239 -51.15 45.84 44.44
C GLU A 239 -51.28 44.31 44.31
N THR A 240 -52.21 43.73 45.06
CA THR A 240 -52.53 42.30 45.05
C THR A 240 -52.94 41.83 43.65
N LYS A 241 -53.81 42.59 42.97
CA LYS A 241 -54.21 42.31 41.58
C LYS A 241 -53.02 42.37 40.62
N VAL A 242 -52.24 43.46 40.64
CA VAL A 242 -51.09 43.65 39.74
C VAL A 242 -50.05 42.53 39.93
N ALA A 243 -49.78 42.13 41.16
CA ALA A 243 -48.84 41.05 41.46
C ALA A 243 -49.36 39.65 41.08
N ALA A 244 -50.68 39.44 41.06
CA ALA A 244 -51.30 38.21 40.56
C ALA A 244 -51.33 38.16 39.02
N GLU A 245 -51.57 39.29 38.34
CA GLU A 245 -51.43 39.41 36.88
C GLU A 245 -49.97 39.23 36.44
N LYS A 246 -49.00 39.76 37.20
CA LYS A 246 -47.57 39.49 36.96
C LYS A 246 -47.24 38.00 37.09
N ALA A 247 -47.73 37.33 38.14
CA ALA A 247 -47.52 35.88 38.32
C ALA A 247 -48.07 35.06 37.15
N LYS A 248 -49.24 35.44 36.60
CA LYS A 248 -49.76 34.86 35.35
C LYS A 248 -48.81 35.07 34.18
N ASN A 249 -48.39 36.30 33.94
CA ASN A 249 -47.53 36.62 32.80
C ASN A 249 -46.17 35.91 32.89
N ASP A 250 -45.53 35.92 34.07
CA ASP A 250 -44.27 35.23 34.34
C ASP A 250 -44.39 33.71 34.05
N ALA A 251 -45.51 33.09 34.46
CA ALA A 251 -45.78 31.68 34.21
C ALA A 251 -46.04 31.39 32.73
N THR A 252 -46.89 32.19 32.06
CA THR A 252 -47.20 32.03 30.63
C THR A 252 -45.95 32.20 29.76
N SER A 253 -45.07 33.17 30.06
CA SER A 253 -43.79 33.33 29.38
C SER A 253 -42.84 32.14 29.65
N ALA A 254 -42.78 31.64 30.88
CA ALA A 254 -41.95 30.48 31.23
C ALA A 254 -42.44 29.20 30.52
N ALA A 255 -43.75 28.97 30.42
CA ALA A 255 -44.34 27.79 29.78
C ALA A 255 -44.19 27.75 28.24
N SER A 256 -43.63 28.79 27.61
CA SER A 256 -43.52 28.86 26.15
C SER A 256 -42.68 27.71 25.57
N GLY A 257 -43.34 26.83 24.80
CA GLY A 257 -42.73 25.64 24.18
C GLY A 257 -42.77 24.36 25.02
N SER A 258 -43.22 24.40 26.28
CA SER A 258 -43.43 23.20 27.09
C SER A 258 -44.74 22.50 26.72
N THR A 259 -44.77 21.18 26.85
CA THR A 259 -45.98 20.35 26.68
C THR A 259 -46.30 19.46 27.89
N GLU A 260 -45.57 19.62 29.00
CA GLU A 260 -45.80 18.79 30.19
C GLU A 260 -47.17 19.07 30.82
N LYS A 261 -47.95 18.00 31.06
CA LYS A 261 -49.27 18.06 31.70
C LYS A 261 -49.26 18.83 33.01
N LYS A 262 -48.21 18.68 33.83
CA LYS A 262 -48.04 19.44 35.09
C LYS A 262 -47.91 20.94 34.88
N VAL A 263 -47.24 21.39 33.81
CA VAL A 263 -47.11 22.80 33.45
C VAL A 263 -48.49 23.36 33.07
N THR A 264 -49.23 22.66 32.20
CA THR A 264 -50.59 23.05 31.81
C THR A 264 -51.55 23.13 33.00
N GLU A 265 -51.58 22.12 33.87
CA GLU A 265 -52.37 22.13 35.11
C GLU A 265 -52.00 23.31 36.04
N SER A 266 -50.72 23.67 36.09
CA SER A 266 -50.25 24.74 36.96
C SER A 266 -50.59 26.11 36.36
N ILE A 267 -50.47 26.29 35.03
CA ILE A 267 -50.95 27.47 34.31
C ILE A 267 -52.46 27.70 34.58
N GLU A 268 -53.29 26.66 34.54
CA GLU A 268 -54.72 26.76 34.85
C GLU A 268 -54.97 27.24 36.29
N ILE A 269 -54.19 26.78 37.26
CA ILE A 269 -54.24 27.28 38.64
C ILE A 269 -53.84 28.76 38.70
N VAL A 270 -52.73 29.16 38.06
CA VAL A 270 -52.30 30.58 38.04
C VAL A 270 -53.37 31.47 37.39
N GLU A 271 -53.96 31.04 36.28
CA GLU A 271 -55.07 31.71 35.61
C GLU A 271 -56.27 31.93 36.54
N ASN A 272 -56.73 30.87 37.22
CA ASN A 272 -57.96 30.90 37.99
C ASN A 272 -57.79 31.62 39.34
N GLU A 273 -56.63 31.49 39.98
CA GLU A 273 -56.27 32.25 41.18
C GLU A 273 -56.00 33.72 40.85
N SER A 274 -55.41 34.05 39.68
CA SER A 274 -55.25 35.44 39.22
C SER A 274 -56.61 36.11 38.94
N LYS A 275 -57.55 35.41 38.28
CA LYS A 275 -58.94 35.87 38.12
C LYS A 275 -59.60 36.09 39.48
N THR A 276 -59.41 35.18 40.43
CA THR A 276 -59.99 35.24 41.79
C THR A 276 -59.44 36.42 42.58
N ALA A 277 -58.12 36.66 42.54
CA ALA A 277 -57.48 37.82 43.13
C ALA A 277 -58.01 39.13 42.53
N GLY A 278 -58.19 39.19 41.20
CA GLY A 278 -58.79 40.34 40.51
C GLY A 278 -60.23 40.63 40.94
N THR A 279 -61.09 39.60 41.03
CA THR A 279 -62.49 39.73 41.48
C THR A 279 -62.58 40.14 42.95
N LYS A 280 -61.73 39.57 43.83
CA LYS A 280 -61.73 39.93 45.25
C LYS A 280 -61.12 41.31 45.50
N ALA A 281 -60.19 41.76 44.65
CA ALA A 281 -59.69 43.12 44.67
C ALA A 281 -60.77 44.16 44.26
N THR A 282 -61.57 43.89 43.22
CA THR A 282 -62.67 44.80 42.84
C THR A 282 -63.82 44.78 43.86
N GLU A 283 -64.04 43.65 44.55
CA GLU A 283 -64.97 43.59 45.69
C GLU A 283 -64.49 44.45 46.87
N ALA A 284 -63.19 44.42 47.20
CA ALA A 284 -62.60 45.26 48.24
C ALA A 284 -62.68 46.76 47.87
N GLU A 285 -62.34 47.14 46.63
CA GLU A 285 -62.46 48.53 46.17
C GLU A 285 -63.92 49.02 46.16
N ARG A 286 -64.87 48.18 45.76
CA ARG A 286 -66.31 48.49 45.87
C ARG A 286 -66.72 48.70 47.33
N ALA A 287 -66.38 47.77 48.23
CA ALA A 287 -66.74 47.87 49.64
C ALA A 287 -66.14 49.12 50.32
N ALA A 288 -64.92 49.51 49.96
CA ALA A 288 -64.29 50.73 50.45
C ALA A 288 -64.96 52.00 49.92
N ASN A 289 -65.34 52.03 48.64
CA ASN A 289 -66.10 53.15 48.07
C ASN A 289 -67.52 53.24 48.69
N GLU A 290 -68.14 52.10 49.03
CA GLU A 290 -69.40 52.07 49.80
C GLU A 290 -69.20 52.59 51.24
N ALA A 291 -68.07 52.27 51.90
CA ALA A 291 -67.73 52.85 53.20
C ALA A 291 -67.58 54.38 53.13
N GLU A 292 -66.94 54.92 52.08
CA GLU A 292 -66.86 56.38 51.83
C GLU A 292 -68.26 57.02 51.74
N GLN A 293 -69.17 56.42 50.99
CA GLN A 293 -70.52 56.97 50.80
C GLN A 293 -71.39 56.90 52.07
N GLU A 294 -71.33 55.81 52.83
CA GLU A 294 -72.06 55.72 54.11
C GLU A 294 -71.42 56.62 55.19
N ALA A 295 -70.10 56.83 55.15
CA ALA A 295 -69.42 57.72 56.09
C ALA A 295 -69.81 59.19 55.89
N ILE A 296 -69.97 59.66 54.65
CA ILE A 296 -70.47 61.03 54.37
C ILE A 296 -71.84 61.23 55.01
N LYS A 297 -72.76 60.26 54.86
CA LYS A 297 -74.10 60.31 55.51
C LYS A 297 -74.00 60.28 57.03
N ALA A 298 -73.10 59.46 57.59
CA ALA A 298 -72.87 59.37 59.02
C ALA A 298 -72.39 60.71 59.59
N ILE A 299 -71.41 61.34 58.95
CA ILE A 299 -70.88 62.66 59.32
C ILE A 299 -71.97 63.73 59.25
N ASP A 300 -72.73 63.76 58.16
CA ASP A 300 -73.86 64.69 57.98
C ASP A 300 -74.99 64.49 59.02
N ALA A 301 -75.07 63.33 59.68
CA ALA A 301 -76.05 63.03 60.71
C ALA A 301 -75.63 63.44 62.13
N ILE A 302 -74.32 63.68 62.38
CA ILE A 302 -73.74 63.99 63.71
C ILE A 302 -74.39 65.20 64.38
N GLU A 303 -74.89 66.18 63.62
CA GLU A 303 -75.52 67.38 64.17
C GLU A 303 -76.99 67.18 64.55
N LYS A 304 -77.60 66.08 64.12
CA LYS A 304 -79.06 65.89 64.06
C LYS A 304 -79.55 64.80 65.01
N LYS A 305 -78.75 63.76 65.24
CA LYS A 305 -79.08 62.62 66.12
C LYS A 305 -77.81 61.89 66.61
N ASP A 306 -77.99 60.86 67.43
CA ASP A 306 -76.94 59.86 67.65
C ASP A 306 -76.73 59.02 66.37
N VAL A 307 -75.49 58.71 66.04
CA VAL A 307 -75.06 58.09 64.77
C VAL A 307 -74.46 56.69 64.96
N GLN A 308 -74.67 56.08 66.13
CA GLN A 308 -74.23 54.72 66.45
C GLN A 308 -74.67 53.68 65.39
N GLU A 309 -75.85 53.84 64.79
CA GLU A 309 -76.35 52.95 63.72
C GLU A 309 -75.60 53.17 62.40
N GLU A 310 -75.48 54.41 61.93
CA GLU A 310 -74.70 54.76 60.74
C GLU A 310 -73.23 54.34 60.88
N PHE A 311 -72.60 54.56 62.03
CA PHE A 311 -71.23 54.12 62.29
C PHE A 311 -71.06 52.60 62.12
N ASN A 312 -72.01 51.82 62.64
CA ASN A 312 -71.99 50.36 62.49
C ASN A 312 -72.11 49.92 61.01
N VAL A 313 -72.83 50.70 60.17
CA VAL A 313 -72.87 50.47 58.71
C VAL A 313 -71.52 50.79 58.06
N VAL A 314 -70.91 51.94 58.38
CA VAL A 314 -69.56 52.31 57.87
C VAL A 314 -68.54 51.24 58.22
N LYS A 315 -68.49 50.84 59.49
CA LYS A 315 -67.61 49.78 59.98
C LYS A 315 -67.85 48.45 59.24
N GLY A 316 -69.10 48.02 59.10
CA GLY A 316 -69.43 46.79 58.36
C GLY A 316 -68.95 46.80 56.90
N LYS A 317 -68.91 47.98 56.25
CA LYS A 317 -68.33 48.14 54.90
C LYS A 317 -66.79 48.09 54.92
N ALA A 318 -66.13 48.71 55.90
CA ALA A 318 -64.68 48.64 56.09
C ALA A 318 -64.19 47.21 56.41
N ASP A 319 -64.90 46.50 57.30
CA ASP A 319 -64.66 45.09 57.60
C ASP A 319 -64.85 44.21 56.35
N THR A 320 -65.90 44.49 55.54
CA THR A 320 -66.11 43.79 54.24
C THR A 320 -64.95 44.02 53.27
N ALA A 321 -64.42 45.25 53.17
CA ALA A 321 -63.26 45.55 52.32
C ALA A 321 -62.00 44.80 52.80
N SER A 322 -61.79 44.75 54.12
CA SER A 322 -60.69 44.04 54.77
C SER A 322 -60.73 42.52 54.52
N ILE A 323 -61.92 41.91 54.62
CA ILE A 323 -62.13 40.49 54.31
C ILE A 323 -61.89 40.20 52.81
N ALA A 324 -62.39 41.06 51.93
CA ALA A 324 -62.23 40.90 50.48
C ALA A 324 -60.75 41.01 50.04
N VAL A 325 -59.96 41.94 50.60
CA VAL A 325 -58.52 42.04 50.28
C VAL A 325 -57.72 40.87 50.87
N ALA A 326 -58.08 40.36 52.05
CA ALA A 326 -57.44 39.16 52.59
C ALA A 326 -57.65 37.94 51.67
N ALA A 327 -58.87 37.73 51.17
CA ALA A 327 -59.15 36.70 50.17
C ALA A 327 -58.38 36.93 48.86
N ALA A 328 -58.22 38.18 48.41
CA ALA A 328 -57.41 38.50 47.24
C ALA A 328 -55.92 38.14 47.44
N LYS A 329 -55.34 38.43 48.61
CA LYS A 329 -53.93 38.14 48.95
C LYS A 329 -53.64 36.63 48.99
N LYS A 330 -54.59 35.82 49.45
CA LYS A 330 -54.48 34.36 49.37
C LYS A 330 -54.44 33.86 47.94
N ALA A 331 -55.36 34.34 47.10
CA ALA A 331 -55.40 33.98 45.68
C ALA A 331 -54.13 34.43 44.92
N GLN A 332 -53.64 35.65 45.17
CA GLN A 332 -52.34 36.13 44.70
C GLN A 332 -51.19 35.19 45.13
N THR A 333 -51.18 34.73 46.38
CA THR A 333 -50.15 33.83 46.90
C THR A 333 -50.21 32.44 46.24
N LYS A 334 -51.41 31.89 46.01
CA LYS A 334 -51.62 30.64 45.27
C LYS A 334 -51.19 30.74 43.81
N ALA A 335 -51.50 31.85 43.14
CA ALA A 335 -51.03 32.16 41.80
C ALA A 335 -49.49 32.23 41.74
N GLN A 336 -48.83 32.81 42.75
CA GLN A 336 -47.38 32.87 42.83
C GLN A 336 -46.74 31.49 43.08
N ILE A 337 -47.31 30.65 43.96
CA ILE A 337 -46.85 29.25 44.16
C ILE A 337 -46.90 28.50 42.82
N ALA A 338 -48.05 28.51 42.13
CA ALA A 338 -48.22 27.79 40.88
C ALA A 338 -47.33 28.35 39.73
N ALA A 339 -47.03 29.65 39.73
CA ALA A 339 -46.09 30.25 38.78
C ALA A 339 -44.64 29.76 38.98
N TYR A 340 -44.18 29.63 40.23
CA TYR A 340 -42.87 29.03 40.51
C TYR A 340 -42.82 27.53 40.16
N VAL A 341 -43.91 26.79 40.32
CA VAL A 341 -44.00 25.39 39.87
C VAL A 341 -43.83 25.28 38.35
N VAL A 342 -44.49 26.15 37.58
CA VAL A 342 -44.30 26.24 36.12
C VAL A 342 -42.83 26.48 35.75
N GLN A 343 -42.17 27.45 36.40
CA GLN A 343 -40.75 27.73 36.17
C GLN A 343 -39.85 26.54 36.52
N THR A 344 -40.18 25.80 37.59
CA THR A 344 -39.43 24.63 38.04
C THR A 344 -39.52 23.49 37.02
N GLU A 345 -40.74 23.12 36.59
CA GLU A 345 -40.96 21.99 35.68
C GLU A 345 -40.42 22.25 34.27
N VAL A 346 -40.48 23.49 33.77
CA VAL A 346 -39.85 23.87 32.48
C VAL A 346 -38.32 23.82 32.56
N SER A 347 -37.73 24.22 33.69
CA SER A 347 -36.27 24.11 33.89
C SER A 347 -35.85 22.64 33.97
N LYS A 348 -36.65 21.78 34.60
CA LYS A 348 -36.50 20.32 34.59
C LYS A 348 -36.57 19.72 33.18
N GLU A 349 -37.57 20.07 32.38
CA GLU A 349 -37.72 19.61 30.99
C GLU A 349 -36.46 19.89 30.16
N LYS A 350 -35.86 21.08 30.32
CA LYS A 350 -34.61 21.47 29.64
C LYS A 350 -33.37 20.74 30.18
N ALA A 351 -33.27 20.54 31.50
CA ALA A 351 -32.19 19.76 32.11
C ALA A 351 -32.22 18.29 31.64
N VAL A 352 -33.41 17.68 31.63
CA VAL A 352 -33.67 16.33 31.08
C VAL A 352 -33.26 16.25 29.61
N LYS A 353 -33.64 17.24 28.79
CA LYS A 353 -33.23 17.29 27.38
C LYS A 353 -31.71 17.34 27.24
N SER A 354 -31.04 18.23 27.97
CA SER A 354 -29.57 18.39 27.87
C SER A 354 -28.82 17.13 28.31
N ALA A 355 -29.25 16.47 29.39
CA ALA A 355 -28.70 15.18 29.81
C ALA A 355 -28.93 14.07 28.77
N SER A 356 -30.07 14.06 28.08
CA SER A 356 -30.35 13.12 26.99
C SER A 356 -29.48 13.34 25.75
N GLU A 357 -29.03 14.58 25.51
CA GLU A 357 -28.14 14.93 24.40
C GLU A 357 -26.67 14.69 24.76
N ALA A 358 -26.28 14.90 26.02
CA ALA A 358 -24.95 14.55 26.52
C ALA A 358 -24.71 13.02 26.50
N ASN A 359 -25.73 12.23 26.86
CA ASN A 359 -25.65 10.77 26.74
C ASN A 359 -25.57 10.27 25.28
N LYS A 360 -26.12 11.02 24.30
CA LYS A 360 -25.89 10.72 22.87
C LYS A 360 -24.45 11.01 22.44
N ALA A 361 -23.81 12.05 22.99
CA ALA A 361 -22.40 12.33 22.77
C ALA A 361 -21.51 11.22 23.38
N LYS A 362 -21.80 10.79 24.62
CA LYS A 362 -21.17 9.65 25.31
C LYS A 362 -21.24 8.36 24.49
N ALA A 363 -22.39 8.04 23.90
CA ALA A 363 -22.55 6.87 23.02
C ALA A 363 -21.63 6.97 21.79
N LYS A 364 -21.69 8.08 21.04
CA LYS A 364 -20.84 8.30 19.86
C LYS A 364 -19.34 8.21 20.17
N ALA A 365 -18.90 8.85 21.26
CA ALA A 365 -17.49 8.78 21.68
C ALA A 365 -17.06 7.35 22.04
N ALA A 366 -17.95 6.55 22.63
CA ALA A 366 -17.67 5.14 22.91
C ALA A 366 -17.57 4.28 21.64
N ASP A 367 -18.44 4.49 20.64
CA ASP A 367 -18.39 3.79 19.36
C ASP A 367 -17.12 4.14 18.57
N VAL A 368 -16.81 5.44 18.44
CA VAL A 368 -15.59 5.94 17.77
C VAL A 368 -14.31 5.41 18.43
N ALA A 369 -14.26 5.40 19.77
CA ALA A 369 -13.12 4.85 20.50
C ALA A 369 -13.00 3.32 20.36
N LYS A 370 -14.12 2.61 20.16
CA LYS A 370 -14.11 1.17 19.86
C LYS A 370 -13.54 0.91 18.47
N GLU A 371 -14.01 1.62 17.44
CA GLU A 371 -13.43 1.53 16.07
C GLU A 371 -11.92 1.82 16.10
N SER A 372 -11.50 2.88 16.81
CA SER A 372 -10.09 3.26 16.94
C SER A 372 -9.23 2.19 17.64
N LYS A 373 -9.81 1.37 18.53
CA LYS A 373 -9.10 0.25 19.19
C LYS A 373 -8.87 -0.97 18.30
N GLU A 374 -9.64 -1.13 17.23
CA GLU A 374 -9.39 -2.16 16.22
C GLU A 374 -8.19 -1.77 15.32
N ILE A 375 -7.84 -0.47 15.28
CA ILE A 375 -6.66 0.09 14.61
C ILE A 375 -5.40 -0.10 15.47
N LYS A 376 -4.76 -1.27 15.35
CA LYS A 376 -3.52 -1.60 16.07
C LYS A 376 -2.33 -0.74 15.61
N ILE A 377 -2.09 0.38 16.27
CA ILE A 377 -0.87 1.18 16.14
C ILE A 377 0.14 0.90 17.27
N THR A 378 1.42 1.10 16.98
CA THR A 378 2.54 0.90 17.92
C THR A 378 2.84 2.10 18.85
N ASP A 379 2.14 3.22 18.69
CA ASP A 379 2.29 4.40 19.56
C ASP A 379 1.17 4.41 20.61
N PRO A 380 1.46 4.11 21.89
CA PRO A 380 0.44 4.07 22.93
C PRO A 380 -0.14 5.46 23.20
N ASN A 381 0.67 6.53 23.13
CA ASN A 381 0.26 7.89 23.47
C ASN A 381 -0.89 8.38 22.56
N LYS A 382 -0.85 8.01 21.28
CA LYS A 382 -1.90 8.35 20.31
C LYS A 382 -3.21 7.57 20.57
N SER A 383 -3.11 6.32 21.02
CA SER A 383 -4.28 5.51 21.41
C SER A 383 -4.89 5.96 22.75
N GLU A 384 -4.04 6.29 23.74
CA GLU A 384 -4.46 6.76 25.06
C GLU A 384 -5.22 8.10 24.99
N LYS A 385 -4.83 9.01 24.09
CA LYS A 385 -5.59 10.26 23.82
C LYS A 385 -7.06 10.02 23.47
N VAL A 386 -7.36 8.94 22.72
CA VAL A 386 -8.75 8.61 22.33
C VAL A 386 -9.58 8.20 23.55
N GLU A 387 -9.04 7.33 24.41
CA GLU A 387 -9.74 6.90 25.63
C GLU A 387 -9.78 7.99 26.70
N ALA A 388 -8.84 8.93 26.72
CA ALA A 388 -8.88 10.11 27.60
C ALA A 388 -10.03 11.05 27.23
N ALA A 389 -10.15 11.47 25.96
CA ALA A 389 -11.24 12.35 25.50
C ALA A 389 -12.62 11.69 25.64
N LYS A 390 -12.70 10.37 25.38
CA LYS A 390 -13.89 9.55 25.64
C LYS A 390 -14.24 9.52 27.13
N THR A 391 -13.27 9.33 28.02
CA THR A 391 -13.48 9.35 29.47
C THR A 391 -14.01 10.71 29.93
N GLU A 392 -13.52 11.81 29.38
CA GLU A 392 -14.07 13.14 29.69
C GLU A 392 -15.50 13.31 29.15
N THR A 393 -15.80 12.78 27.97
CA THR A 393 -17.18 12.72 27.45
C THR A 393 -18.12 11.94 28.39
N VAL A 394 -17.63 10.85 29.00
CA VAL A 394 -18.34 10.05 30.00
C VAL A 394 -18.61 10.85 31.28
N ASN A 395 -17.57 11.53 31.81
CA ASN A 395 -17.65 12.38 33.01
C ASN A 395 -18.69 13.50 32.84
N GLN A 396 -18.66 14.21 31.70
CA GLN A 396 -19.54 15.34 31.43
C GLN A 396 -21.00 14.91 31.24
N ALA A 397 -21.26 13.77 30.61
CA ALA A 397 -22.62 13.21 30.57
C ALA A 397 -23.15 12.81 31.96
N GLU A 398 -22.29 12.28 32.84
CA GLU A 398 -22.67 11.94 34.22
C GLU A 398 -22.89 13.19 35.08
N ALA A 399 -22.17 14.28 34.83
CA ALA A 399 -22.46 15.60 35.40
C ALA A 399 -23.83 16.14 34.93
N ALA A 400 -24.18 15.94 33.65
CA ALA A 400 -25.49 16.33 33.12
C ALA A 400 -26.63 15.50 33.72
N ASP A 401 -26.46 14.19 33.90
CA ASP A 401 -27.46 13.33 34.60
C ASP A 401 -27.60 13.68 36.08
N LYS A 402 -26.52 14.07 36.76
CA LYS A 402 -26.57 14.60 38.13
C LYS A 402 -27.39 15.89 38.19
N ALA A 403 -27.13 16.84 37.28
CA ALA A 403 -27.88 18.10 37.22
C ALA A 403 -29.37 17.86 36.88
N LYS A 404 -29.68 16.96 35.94
CA LYS A 404 -31.05 16.48 35.68
C LYS A 404 -31.74 16.01 36.97
N LYS A 405 -31.08 15.16 37.76
CA LYS A 405 -31.65 14.66 39.02
C LYS A 405 -31.91 15.80 40.01
N GLU A 406 -31.01 16.77 40.12
CA GLU A 406 -31.20 17.94 40.99
C GLU A 406 -32.40 18.80 40.55
N ALA A 407 -32.72 18.85 39.26
CA ALA A 407 -33.96 19.46 38.76
C ALA A 407 -35.21 18.60 39.04
N GLU A 408 -35.12 17.27 38.99
CA GLU A 408 -36.21 16.35 39.36
C GLU A 408 -36.53 16.45 40.86
N ASP A 409 -35.52 16.48 41.73
CA ASP A 409 -35.67 16.68 43.17
C ASP A 409 -36.25 18.09 43.50
N ALA A 410 -35.86 19.12 42.75
CA ALA A 410 -36.47 20.44 42.84
C ALA A 410 -37.95 20.45 42.41
N ALA A 411 -38.30 19.77 41.30
CA ALA A 411 -39.69 19.64 40.84
C ALA A 411 -40.58 18.94 41.88
N ASN A 412 -40.09 17.88 42.54
CA ASN A 412 -40.79 17.23 43.65
C ASN A 412 -41.05 18.20 44.82
N SER A 413 -40.05 19.01 45.19
CA SER A 413 -40.22 20.06 46.22
C SER A 413 -41.25 21.14 45.83
N ALA A 414 -41.33 21.50 44.55
CA ALA A 414 -42.34 22.43 44.05
C ALA A 414 -43.75 21.81 44.04
N ASP A 415 -43.90 20.55 43.65
CA ASP A 415 -45.19 19.84 43.71
C ASP A 415 -45.70 19.69 45.14
N GLU A 416 -44.84 19.41 46.12
CA GLU A 416 -45.22 19.43 47.54
C GLU A 416 -45.78 20.81 47.97
N ALA A 417 -45.17 21.91 47.50
CA ALA A 417 -45.72 23.24 47.72
C ALA A 417 -47.05 23.46 46.97
N LYS A 418 -47.21 22.95 45.74
CA LYS A 418 -48.47 22.96 44.97
C LYS A 418 -49.61 22.24 45.69
N THR A 419 -49.34 21.15 46.43
CA THR A 419 -50.40 20.49 47.22
C THR A 419 -50.98 21.39 48.30
N SER A 420 -50.18 22.29 48.88
CA SER A 420 -50.61 23.18 49.97
C SER A 420 -51.73 24.14 49.55
N ILE A 421 -51.80 24.51 48.26
CA ILE A 421 -52.88 25.31 47.65
C ILE A 421 -54.27 24.69 47.92
N LYS A 422 -54.36 23.36 48.01
CA LYS A 422 -55.62 22.60 48.12
C LYS A 422 -55.96 22.14 49.54
N VAL A 423 -55.00 22.15 50.47
CA VAL A 423 -55.13 21.44 51.76
C VAL A 423 -55.45 22.38 52.93
N LYS A 424 -54.93 23.62 52.93
CA LYS A 424 -55.28 24.66 53.91
C LYS A 424 -55.30 26.05 53.28
N ASP A 425 -56.22 26.88 53.73
CA ASP A 425 -56.37 28.28 53.30
C ASP A 425 -55.91 29.25 54.41
N ASP A 426 -54.80 28.96 55.08
CA ASP A 426 -54.20 29.85 56.08
C ASP A 426 -52.92 30.52 55.56
N ASP A 427 -52.70 31.78 55.95
CA ASP A 427 -51.63 32.62 55.39
C ASP A 427 -50.24 32.10 55.79
N THR A 428 -50.10 31.45 56.94
CA THR A 428 -48.82 30.88 57.40
C THR A 428 -48.40 29.70 56.54
N THR A 429 -49.33 28.77 56.26
CA THR A 429 -49.10 27.63 55.37
C THR A 429 -48.83 28.08 53.93
N LEU A 430 -49.63 29.02 53.40
CA LEU A 430 -49.47 29.52 52.04
C LEU A 430 -48.15 30.27 51.83
N ASN A 431 -47.72 31.12 52.78
CA ASN A 431 -46.41 31.78 52.68
C ASN A 431 -45.24 30.79 52.76
N LYS A 432 -45.30 29.78 53.65
CA LYS A 432 -44.28 28.73 53.72
C LYS A 432 -44.20 27.90 52.43
N ALA A 433 -45.34 27.59 51.81
CA ALA A 433 -45.38 26.93 50.51
C ALA A 433 -44.79 27.81 49.39
N LYS A 434 -45.07 29.12 49.39
CA LYS A 434 -44.50 30.08 48.45
C LYS A 434 -42.97 30.14 48.52
N THR A 435 -42.37 30.20 49.71
CA THR A 435 -40.91 30.14 49.86
C THR A 435 -40.36 28.81 49.31
N LYS A 436 -40.96 27.67 49.66
CA LYS A 436 -40.50 26.36 49.17
C LYS A 436 -40.60 26.21 47.64
N ALA A 437 -41.63 26.78 47.01
CA ALA A 437 -41.78 26.78 45.55
C ALA A 437 -40.75 27.70 44.86
N TYR A 438 -40.44 28.85 45.46
CA TYR A 438 -39.40 29.76 44.98
C TYR A 438 -37.99 29.15 45.09
N ASP A 439 -37.64 28.57 46.24
CA ASP A 439 -36.35 27.90 46.45
C ASP A 439 -36.16 26.73 45.47
N ALA A 440 -37.26 26.05 45.10
CA ALA A 440 -37.26 25.00 44.08
C ALA A 440 -37.02 25.55 42.66
N SER A 441 -37.68 26.66 42.27
CA SER A 441 -37.49 27.21 40.91
C SER A 441 -36.08 27.75 40.69
N ILE A 442 -35.46 28.35 41.72
CA ILE A 442 -34.05 28.77 41.67
C ILE A 442 -33.12 27.56 41.52
N LYS A 443 -33.33 26.47 42.27
CA LYS A 443 -32.53 25.24 42.16
C LYS A 443 -32.66 24.58 40.78
N ALA A 444 -33.88 24.46 40.26
CA ALA A 444 -34.10 23.90 38.92
C ALA A 444 -33.48 24.78 37.82
N LYS A 445 -33.46 26.11 37.98
CA LYS A 445 -32.81 27.04 37.05
C LYS A 445 -31.28 26.93 37.05
N GLN A 446 -30.68 26.69 38.22
CA GLN A 446 -29.26 26.36 38.33
C GLN A 446 -28.96 25.02 37.63
N ALA A 447 -29.74 23.98 37.93
CA ALA A 447 -29.61 22.66 37.30
C ALA A 447 -29.80 22.67 35.77
N GLU A 448 -30.72 23.48 35.22
CA GLU A 448 -30.83 23.74 33.77
C GLU A 448 -29.50 24.27 33.18
N THR A 449 -28.86 25.19 33.91
CA THR A 449 -27.61 25.84 33.49
C THR A 449 -26.44 24.88 33.54
N ASP A 450 -26.33 24.09 34.61
CA ASP A 450 -25.27 23.10 34.79
C ASP A 450 -25.39 21.94 33.79
N ALA A 451 -26.60 21.43 33.55
CA ALA A 451 -26.85 20.44 32.50
C ALA A 451 -26.54 20.98 31.09
N SER A 452 -26.83 22.26 30.82
CA SER A 452 -26.51 22.92 29.54
C SER A 452 -25.00 23.12 29.35
N ASN A 453 -24.24 23.36 30.41
CA ASN A 453 -22.78 23.50 30.34
C ASN A 453 -22.09 22.13 30.20
N ALA A 454 -22.52 21.15 30.98
CA ALA A 454 -22.05 19.77 30.86
C ALA A 454 -22.32 19.17 29.46
N LEU A 455 -23.44 19.51 28.81
CA LEU A 455 -23.70 19.17 27.41
C LEU A 455 -22.65 19.74 26.44
N LYS A 456 -22.21 20.99 26.62
CA LYS A 456 -21.22 21.64 25.73
C LYS A 456 -19.85 20.97 25.84
N GLU A 457 -19.39 20.71 27.06
CA GLU A 457 -18.11 20.03 27.28
C GLU A 457 -18.19 18.55 26.84
N ALA A 458 -19.32 17.86 27.00
CA ALA A 458 -19.52 16.52 26.42
C ALA A 458 -19.46 16.54 24.87
N GLN A 459 -20.07 17.54 24.21
CA GLN A 459 -19.99 17.68 22.75
C GLN A 459 -18.57 18.00 22.27
N LYS A 460 -17.84 18.84 23.00
CA LYS A 460 -16.43 19.16 22.73
C LYS A 460 -15.53 17.93 22.91
N ALA A 461 -15.66 17.21 24.02
CA ALA A 461 -14.90 15.99 24.28
C ALA A 461 -15.23 14.86 23.27
N GLN A 462 -16.46 14.78 22.75
CA GLN A 462 -16.79 13.90 21.62
C GLN A 462 -16.02 14.28 20.35
N ILE A 463 -15.94 15.58 20.03
CA ILE A 463 -15.17 16.08 18.87
C ILE A 463 -13.66 15.82 19.05
N GLU A 464 -13.12 16.00 20.26
CA GLU A 464 -11.73 15.66 20.59
C GLU A 464 -11.46 14.14 20.46
N THR A 465 -12.44 13.31 20.83
CA THR A 465 -12.39 11.83 20.63
C THR A 465 -12.35 11.48 19.14
N GLU A 466 -13.18 12.12 18.31
CA GLU A 466 -13.15 11.93 16.86
C GLU A 466 -11.83 12.41 16.24
N ILE A 467 -11.31 13.57 16.64
CA ILE A 467 -9.99 14.07 16.18
C ILE A 467 -8.89 13.06 16.52
N ALA A 468 -8.85 12.55 17.76
CA ALA A 468 -7.85 11.59 18.18
C ALA A 468 -7.95 10.26 17.39
N ALA A 469 -9.16 9.79 17.08
CA ALA A 469 -9.36 8.58 16.27
C ALA A 469 -8.87 8.75 14.81
N GLU A 470 -9.03 9.93 14.22
CA GLU A 470 -8.49 10.23 12.88
C GLU A 470 -6.95 10.36 12.87
N VAL A 471 -6.34 10.88 13.95
CA VAL A 471 -4.88 10.82 14.13
C VAL A 471 -4.38 9.37 14.15
N VAL A 472 -5.10 8.46 14.82
CA VAL A 472 -4.78 7.02 14.86
C VAL A 472 -4.94 6.35 13.47
N LYS A 473 -5.95 6.74 12.68
CA LYS A 473 -6.11 6.28 11.28
C LYS A 473 -4.93 6.72 10.39
N ALA A 474 -4.55 8.00 10.46
CA ALA A 474 -3.44 8.52 9.67
C ALA A 474 -2.08 7.89 10.05
N GLU A 475 -1.85 7.65 11.34
CA GLU A 475 -0.67 6.94 11.86
C GLU A 475 -0.59 5.47 11.37
N LYS A 476 -1.73 4.79 11.21
CA LYS A 476 -1.78 3.47 10.55
C LYS A 476 -1.43 3.58 9.07
N ALA A 477 -2.05 4.50 8.33
CA ALA A 477 -1.81 4.66 6.89
C ALA A 477 -0.33 4.97 6.58
N LYS A 478 0.31 5.83 7.37
CA LYS A 478 1.77 6.09 7.34
C LYS A 478 2.61 4.80 7.46
N LYS A 479 2.22 3.87 8.34
CA LYS A 479 2.92 2.60 8.58
C LYS A 479 2.68 1.58 7.47
N GLU A 480 1.46 1.48 6.96
CA GLU A 480 1.14 0.63 5.81
C GLU A 480 1.90 1.11 4.57
N ALA A 481 1.87 2.40 4.25
CA ALA A 481 2.64 2.98 3.14
C ALA A 481 4.15 2.71 3.25
N SER A 482 4.72 2.78 4.45
CA SER A 482 6.13 2.45 4.67
C SER A 482 6.44 0.95 4.59
N SER A 483 5.47 0.07 4.85
CA SER A 483 5.62 -1.38 4.70
C SER A 483 5.52 -1.79 3.23
N ASP A 484 4.54 -1.24 2.51
CA ASP A 484 4.38 -1.52 1.07
C ASP A 484 5.55 -0.95 0.25
N ALA A 485 6.11 0.21 0.62
CA ALA A 485 7.34 0.72 -0.01
C ALA A 485 8.57 -0.18 0.24
N ALA A 486 8.68 -0.82 1.40
CA ALA A 486 9.76 -1.78 1.68
C ALA A 486 9.61 -3.07 0.86
N ALA A 487 8.39 -3.59 0.73
CA ALA A 487 8.10 -4.75 -0.11
C ALA A 487 8.25 -4.45 -1.62
N ALA A 488 7.97 -3.21 -2.06
CA ALA A 488 8.19 -2.78 -3.45
C ALA A 488 9.68 -2.83 -3.80
N ARG A 489 10.53 -2.40 -2.86
CA ARG A 489 11.99 -2.55 -2.95
C ARG A 489 12.41 -4.02 -3.01
N GLU A 490 11.89 -4.89 -2.14
CA GLU A 490 12.21 -6.33 -2.23
C GLU A 490 11.83 -6.93 -3.58
N ALA A 491 10.69 -6.54 -4.15
CA ALA A 491 10.27 -6.96 -5.48
C ALA A 491 11.24 -6.46 -6.56
N LYS A 492 11.67 -5.20 -6.49
CA LYS A 492 12.74 -4.66 -7.35
C LYS A 492 14.06 -5.42 -7.20
N GLU A 493 14.47 -5.78 -5.99
CA GLU A 493 15.72 -6.52 -5.75
C GLU A 493 15.63 -7.97 -6.29
N LYS A 494 14.45 -8.61 -6.22
CA LYS A 494 14.16 -9.88 -6.91
C LYS A 494 14.22 -9.72 -8.44
N ALA A 495 13.56 -8.70 -9.00
CA ALA A 495 13.60 -8.40 -10.43
C ALA A 495 15.04 -8.15 -10.93
N GLU A 496 15.87 -7.50 -10.11
CA GLU A 496 17.27 -7.22 -10.42
C GLU A 496 18.13 -8.48 -10.41
N SER A 497 17.85 -9.43 -9.52
CA SER A 497 18.50 -10.75 -9.52
C SER A 497 18.19 -11.53 -10.80
N GLU A 498 16.91 -11.63 -11.18
CA GLU A 498 16.48 -12.39 -12.35
C GLU A 498 16.95 -11.77 -13.68
N ALA A 499 16.81 -10.45 -13.84
CA ALA A 499 17.29 -9.74 -15.02
C ALA A 499 18.83 -9.82 -15.18
N ASN A 500 19.58 -9.96 -14.08
CA ASN A 500 21.04 -10.20 -14.13
C ASN A 500 21.44 -11.63 -14.54
N LYS A 501 20.53 -12.61 -14.49
CA LYS A 501 20.76 -13.94 -15.10
C LYS A 501 20.63 -13.86 -16.63
N ALA A 502 19.66 -13.09 -17.11
CA ALA A 502 19.35 -12.92 -18.53
C ALA A 502 19.75 -11.52 -19.05
N LYS A 503 21.03 -11.15 -18.93
CA LYS A 503 21.54 -9.81 -19.26
C LYS A 503 21.25 -9.33 -20.69
N SER A 504 21.10 -10.24 -21.64
CA SER A 504 20.77 -9.95 -23.04
C SER A 504 19.26 -9.94 -23.34
N ASN A 505 18.39 -10.21 -22.37
CA ASN A 505 16.94 -10.19 -22.56
C ASN A 505 16.36 -8.81 -22.24
N GLU A 506 16.05 -8.04 -23.29
CA GLU A 506 15.45 -6.71 -23.18
C GLU A 506 14.14 -6.69 -22.40
N LYS A 507 13.32 -7.74 -22.48
CA LYS A 507 12.06 -7.82 -21.70
C LYS A 507 12.33 -7.97 -20.20
N ALA A 508 13.33 -8.78 -19.81
CA ALA A 508 13.72 -8.91 -18.40
C ALA A 508 14.30 -7.58 -17.86
N GLN A 509 15.09 -6.86 -18.66
CA GLN A 509 15.60 -5.53 -18.30
C GLN A 509 14.48 -4.46 -18.27
N GLY A 510 13.50 -4.55 -19.17
CA GLY A 510 12.29 -3.72 -19.17
C GLY A 510 11.44 -3.94 -17.91
N ALA A 511 11.26 -5.20 -17.50
CA ALA A 511 10.59 -5.55 -16.25
C ALA A 511 11.33 -5.01 -15.01
N LEU A 512 12.67 -5.11 -14.98
CA LEU A 512 13.49 -4.45 -13.94
C LEU A 512 13.30 -2.92 -13.94
N LYS A 513 13.17 -2.28 -15.11
CA LYS A 513 12.91 -0.83 -15.20
C LYS A 513 11.52 -0.48 -14.63
N LYS A 514 10.47 -1.23 -14.98
CA LYS A 514 9.13 -1.10 -14.35
C LYS A 514 9.23 -1.20 -12.82
N ALA A 515 9.92 -2.22 -12.30
CA ALA A 515 10.05 -2.44 -10.86
C ALA A 515 10.78 -1.29 -10.14
N LYS A 516 11.80 -0.68 -10.76
CA LYS A 516 12.50 0.50 -10.24
C LYS A 516 11.62 1.76 -10.25
N GLU A 517 10.81 1.94 -11.29
CA GLU A 517 9.85 3.05 -11.38
C GLU A 517 8.76 2.92 -10.31
N GLN A 518 8.27 1.71 -10.07
CA GLN A 518 7.27 1.44 -9.02
C GLN A 518 7.85 1.45 -7.60
N GLU A 519 9.14 1.11 -7.36
CA GLU A 519 9.83 1.38 -6.09
C GLU A 519 9.82 2.89 -5.79
N ALA A 520 10.14 3.72 -6.78
CA ALA A 520 10.14 5.18 -6.63
C ALA A 520 8.73 5.76 -6.39
N GLU A 521 7.70 5.28 -7.09
CA GLU A 521 6.31 5.67 -6.83
C GLU A 521 5.86 5.29 -5.40
N ALA A 522 6.23 4.09 -4.92
CA ALA A 522 5.91 3.67 -3.55
C ALA A 522 6.62 4.50 -2.49
N LEU A 523 7.87 4.92 -2.73
CA LEU A 523 8.61 5.83 -1.84
C LEU A 523 7.99 7.24 -1.80
N ILE A 524 7.61 7.81 -2.96
CA ILE A 524 6.90 9.09 -3.03
C ILE A 524 5.54 9.01 -2.33
N ALA A 525 4.83 7.89 -2.46
CA ALA A 525 3.56 7.65 -1.79
C ALA A 525 3.72 7.53 -0.26
N LYS A 526 4.78 6.85 0.21
CA LYS A 526 5.18 6.83 1.63
C LYS A 526 5.45 8.23 2.17
N GLU A 527 6.24 9.06 1.48
CA GLU A 527 6.56 10.43 1.92
C GLU A 527 5.30 11.31 2.00
N LYS A 528 4.36 11.14 1.07
CA LYS A 528 3.03 11.80 1.12
C LYS A 528 2.21 11.32 2.31
N ALA A 529 2.16 10.03 2.59
CA ALA A 529 1.44 9.47 3.74
C ALA A 529 2.03 9.95 5.08
N GLU A 530 3.37 10.02 5.18
CA GLU A 530 4.07 10.59 6.33
C GLU A 530 3.78 12.08 6.50
N THR A 531 3.86 12.86 5.42
CA THR A 531 3.56 14.31 5.44
C THR A 531 2.12 14.56 5.88
N ALA A 532 1.15 13.86 5.28
CA ALA A 532 -0.27 13.99 5.62
C ALA A 532 -0.57 13.58 7.08
N ALA A 533 0.06 12.51 7.59
CA ALA A 533 -0.11 12.10 8.99
C ALA A 533 0.51 13.11 9.99
N ASN A 534 1.67 13.70 9.66
CA ASN A 534 2.27 14.77 10.46
C ASN A 534 1.40 16.05 10.41
N GLU A 535 0.79 16.34 9.26
CA GLU A 535 -0.16 17.45 9.07
C GLU A 535 -1.50 17.25 9.81
N VAL A 536 -1.97 16.00 9.94
CA VAL A 536 -3.11 15.63 10.80
C VAL A 536 -2.76 15.93 12.26
N GLU A 537 -1.56 15.56 12.71
CA GLU A 537 -1.13 15.83 14.09
C GLU A 537 -0.95 17.34 14.35
N SER A 538 -0.50 18.13 13.38
CA SER A 538 -0.53 19.60 13.49
C SER A 538 -1.97 20.13 13.60
N ALA A 539 -2.86 19.74 12.69
CA ALA A 539 -4.26 20.18 12.68
C ALA A 539 -5.05 19.74 13.94
N ALA A 540 -4.66 18.61 14.55
CA ALA A 540 -5.20 18.15 15.83
C ALA A 540 -4.76 19.03 17.03
N ASN A 541 -3.68 19.80 16.90
CA ASN A 541 -3.17 20.69 17.95
C ASN A 541 -3.53 22.18 17.74
N ASP A 542 -4.01 22.60 16.57
CA ASP A 542 -4.39 24.01 16.30
C ASP A 542 -5.57 24.51 17.17
N ASP A 543 -5.53 25.79 17.58
CA ASP A 543 -6.58 26.43 18.41
C ASP A 543 -7.81 26.93 17.63
N GLU A 544 -7.86 26.79 16.30
CA GLU A 544 -9.01 27.23 15.48
C GLU A 544 -10.22 26.29 15.63
N THR A 545 -11.12 26.62 16.57
CA THR A 545 -12.24 25.75 16.99
C THR A 545 -13.36 25.54 15.95
N GLY A 546 -13.40 26.29 14.84
CA GLY A 546 -14.52 26.26 13.89
C GLY A 546 -14.55 25.07 12.92
N ASP A 547 -13.38 24.68 12.38
CA ASP A 547 -13.26 23.71 11.26
C ASP A 547 -12.16 22.66 11.54
N LYS A 548 -11.89 22.37 12.81
CA LYS A 548 -10.78 21.49 13.21
C LYS A 548 -10.99 20.04 12.78
N LEU A 549 -12.18 19.49 13.04
CA LEU A 549 -12.54 18.10 12.75
C LEU A 549 -12.61 17.79 11.24
N THR A 550 -13.07 18.75 10.44
CA THR A 550 -13.17 18.69 8.98
C THR A 550 -11.77 18.67 8.34
N LYS A 551 -10.92 19.66 8.69
CA LYS A 551 -9.49 19.70 8.29
C LYS A 551 -8.75 18.41 8.66
N VAL A 552 -8.98 17.87 9.86
CA VAL A 552 -8.36 16.62 10.34
C VAL A 552 -8.84 15.41 9.50
N LYS A 553 -10.14 15.26 9.23
CA LYS A 553 -10.68 14.16 8.43
C LYS A 553 -10.20 14.21 6.97
N GLU A 554 -10.11 15.40 6.37
CA GLU A 554 -9.55 15.58 5.03
C GLU A 554 -8.09 15.12 4.96
N LYS A 555 -7.24 15.58 5.89
CA LYS A 555 -5.82 15.20 5.93
C LYS A 555 -5.61 13.71 6.28
N ALA A 556 -6.46 13.12 7.12
CA ALA A 556 -6.42 11.68 7.42
C ALA A 556 -6.82 10.83 6.20
N LYS A 557 -7.76 11.31 5.38
CA LYS A 557 -8.06 10.71 4.07
C LYS A 557 -6.85 10.82 3.14
N ASN A 558 -6.19 11.97 3.05
CA ASN A 558 -5.00 12.15 2.20
C ASN A 558 -3.85 11.17 2.59
N ALA A 559 -3.66 10.89 3.89
CA ALA A 559 -2.73 9.86 4.34
C ALA A 559 -3.13 8.44 3.89
N THR A 560 -4.44 8.14 3.89
CA THR A 560 -5.01 6.85 3.48
C THR A 560 -4.91 6.65 1.96
N ASP A 561 -5.32 7.65 1.17
CA ASP A 561 -5.20 7.63 -0.30
C ASP A 561 -3.74 7.45 -0.75
N ALA A 562 -2.78 8.03 0.00
CA ALA A 562 -1.36 7.84 -0.24
C ALA A 562 -0.86 6.43 0.14
N ALA A 563 -1.44 5.78 1.16
CA ALA A 563 -1.12 4.39 1.50
C ALA A 563 -1.63 3.40 0.44
N ASP A 564 -2.85 3.56 -0.06
CA ASP A 564 -3.36 2.74 -1.17
C ASP A 564 -2.57 2.97 -2.47
N ALA A 565 -2.02 4.17 -2.70
CA ALA A 565 -1.09 4.42 -3.80
C ALA A 565 0.23 3.64 -3.64
N ALA A 566 0.82 3.61 -2.43
CA ALA A 566 2.04 2.83 -2.16
C ALA A 566 1.81 1.31 -2.35
N LYS A 567 0.67 0.81 -1.88
CA LYS A 567 0.21 -0.58 -2.04
C LYS A 567 -0.01 -0.96 -3.51
N LYS A 568 -0.58 -0.07 -4.31
CA LYS A 568 -0.73 -0.26 -5.77
C LYS A 568 0.64 -0.36 -6.44
N ALA A 569 1.55 0.55 -6.14
CA ALA A 569 2.90 0.56 -6.69
C ALA A 569 3.69 -0.71 -6.30
N ARG A 570 3.61 -1.15 -5.04
CA ARG A 570 4.14 -2.44 -4.58
C ARG A 570 3.61 -3.62 -5.41
N THR A 571 2.29 -3.69 -5.62
CA THR A 571 1.65 -4.76 -6.39
C THR A 571 2.18 -4.82 -7.83
N GLN A 572 2.43 -3.66 -8.44
CA GLN A 572 3.02 -3.56 -9.78
C GLN A 572 4.52 -3.92 -9.81
N ALA A 573 5.29 -3.57 -8.76
CA ALA A 573 6.67 -4.03 -8.60
C ALA A 573 6.75 -5.56 -8.43
N GLU A 574 5.83 -6.17 -7.67
CA GLU A 574 5.68 -7.61 -7.51
C GLU A 574 5.35 -8.31 -8.85
N ILE A 575 4.42 -7.77 -9.63
CA ILE A 575 4.10 -8.22 -11.00
C ILE A 575 5.33 -8.15 -11.93
N ALA A 576 6.08 -7.04 -11.87
CA ALA A 576 7.28 -6.86 -12.69
C ALA A 576 8.44 -7.79 -12.28
N ALA A 577 8.53 -8.19 -11.01
CA ALA A 577 9.51 -9.18 -10.55
C ALA A 577 9.22 -10.57 -11.12
N GLU A 578 7.96 -10.99 -11.14
CA GLU A 578 7.55 -12.27 -11.73
C GLU A 578 7.64 -12.25 -13.28
N GLU A 579 7.41 -11.11 -13.94
CA GLU A 579 7.72 -10.95 -15.37
C GLU A 579 9.22 -11.15 -15.65
N ALA A 580 10.10 -10.51 -14.87
CA ALA A 580 11.56 -10.65 -15.01
C ALA A 580 12.01 -12.10 -14.81
N LYS A 581 11.44 -12.80 -13.82
CA LYS A 581 11.67 -14.23 -13.54
C LYS A 581 11.24 -15.14 -14.70
N ALA A 582 10.05 -14.92 -15.27
CA ALA A 582 9.58 -15.68 -16.42
C ALA A 582 10.48 -15.46 -17.66
N GLN A 583 10.84 -14.21 -17.94
CA GLN A 583 11.74 -13.86 -19.05
C GLN A 583 13.16 -14.40 -18.86
N ALA A 584 13.66 -14.47 -17.62
CA ALA A 584 14.93 -15.12 -17.30
C ALA A 584 14.90 -16.62 -17.58
N ALA A 585 13.84 -17.32 -17.14
CA ALA A 585 13.65 -18.75 -17.40
C ALA A 585 13.58 -19.08 -18.90
N LYS A 586 12.86 -18.27 -19.69
CA LYS A 586 12.84 -18.36 -21.17
C LYS A 586 14.26 -18.30 -21.77
N THR A 587 15.10 -17.37 -21.30
CA THR A 587 16.49 -17.25 -21.76
C THR A 587 17.34 -18.46 -21.36
N GLU A 588 17.15 -19.00 -20.15
CA GLU A 588 17.81 -20.26 -19.74
C GLU A 588 17.39 -21.47 -20.58
N ALA A 589 16.13 -21.53 -21.01
CA ALA A 589 15.58 -22.63 -21.80
C ALA A 589 16.06 -22.60 -23.27
N GLU A 590 16.02 -21.44 -23.92
CA GLU A 590 16.56 -21.28 -25.29
C GLU A 590 18.07 -21.56 -25.34
N ALA A 591 18.84 -21.18 -24.31
CA ALA A 591 20.26 -21.52 -24.20
C ALA A 591 20.49 -23.05 -24.10
N ALA A 592 19.68 -23.75 -23.29
CA ALA A 592 19.76 -25.21 -23.16
C ALA A 592 19.41 -25.93 -24.47
N LYS A 593 18.38 -25.46 -25.16
CA LYS A 593 17.96 -25.93 -26.50
C LYS A 593 19.06 -25.79 -27.56
N VAL A 594 19.77 -24.66 -27.59
CA VAL A 594 20.88 -24.44 -28.55
C VAL A 594 22.01 -25.44 -28.29
N ALA A 595 22.40 -25.64 -27.02
CA ALA A 595 23.41 -26.63 -26.65
C ALA A 595 22.96 -28.08 -26.95
N ALA A 596 21.68 -28.40 -26.74
CA ALA A 596 21.12 -29.71 -27.04
C ALA A 596 21.15 -30.03 -28.55
N ASN A 597 20.81 -29.07 -29.40
CA ASN A 597 20.89 -29.23 -30.85
C ASN A 597 22.34 -29.35 -31.34
N ALA A 598 23.27 -28.56 -30.81
CA ALA A 598 24.69 -28.70 -31.12
C ALA A 598 25.24 -30.10 -30.76
N ALA A 599 24.81 -30.68 -29.63
CA ALA A 599 25.17 -32.04 -29.25
C ALA A 599 24.56 -33.11 -30.18
N LYS A 600 23.29 -32.93 -30.59
CA LYS A 600 22.62 -33.77 -31.61
C LYS A 600 23.39 -33.76 -32.94
N ASP A 601 23.78 -32.59 -33.43
CA ASP A 601 24.39 -32.44 -34.76
C ASP A 601 25.82 -33.03 -34.79
N GLU A 602 26.59 -32.84 -33.72
CA GLU A 602 27.88 -33.52 -33.50
C GLU A 602 27.72 -35.05 -33.42
N ALA A 603 26.71 -35.56 -32.69
CA ALA A 603 26.45 -36.99 -32.58
C ALA A 603 26.09 -37.62 -33.94
N GLN A 604 25.23 -36.93 -34.71
CA GLN A 604 24.80 -37.37 -36.04
C GLN A 604 25.97 -37.45 -37.01
N LYS A 605 26.79 -36.39 -37.09
CA LYS A 605 27.99 -36.34 -37.92
C LYS A 605 28.91 -37.53 -37.66
N VAL A 606 29.23 -37.78 -36.39
CA VAL A 606 30.16 -38.85 -35.99
C VAL A 606 29.58 -40.25 -36.24
N ALA A 607 28.26 -40.42 -36.16
CA ALA A 607 27.59 -41.67 -36.56
C ALA A 607 27.67 -41.92 -38.08
N ASP A 608 27.43 -40.90 -38.91
CA ASP A 608 27.45 -41.03 -40.37
C ASP A 608 28.88 -41.18 -40.93
N GLU A 609 29.88 -40.50 -40.36
CA GLU A 609 31.30 -40.66 -40.71
C GLU A 609 31.82 -42.07 -40.39
N SER A 610 31.50 -42.61 -39.20
CA SER A 610 31.98 -43.94 -38.76
C SER A 610 31.21 -45.13 -39.36
N LYS A 611 29.96 -44.89 -39.79
CA LYS A 611 28.98 -45.90 -40.20
C LYS A 611 28.75 -46.97 -39.11
N SER A 612 28.82 -46.57 -37.84
CA SER A 612 28.60 -47.46 -36.68
C SER A 612 27.12 -47.52 -36.31
N THR A 613 26.54 -48.73 -36.26
CA THR A 613 25.15 -48.96 -35.84
C THR A 613 24.89 -48.53 -34.39
N GLU A 614 25.91 -48.62 -33.54
CA GLU A 614 25.86 -48.25 -32.13
C GLU A 614 25.98 -46.72 -31.97
N ALA A 615 26.85 -46.07 -32.74
CA ALA A 615 26.92 -44.62 -32.78
C ALA A 615 25.62 -43.99 -33.31
N LYS A 616 24.97 -44.61 -34.31
CA LYS A 616 23.67 -44.14 -34.83
C LYS A 616 22.56 -44.22 -33.78
N LYS A 617 22.47 -45.32 -33.02
CA LYS A 617 21.53 -45.45 -31.89
C LYS A 617 21.74 -44.36 -30.83
N ALA A 618 22.99 -43.95 -30.59
CA ALA A 618 23.31 -42.85 -29.69
C ALA A 618 22.95 -41.47 -30.28
N ALA A 619 23.16 -41.25 -31.58
CA ALA A 619 22.68 -40.05 -32.28
C ALA A 619 21.14 -39.92 -32.24
N ASP A 620 20.40 -41.03 -32.40
CA ASP A 620 18.94 -41.06 -32.28
C ASP A 620 18.45 -40.66 -30.87
N LYS A 621 19.17 -41.06 -29.80
CA LYS A 621 18.93 -40.57 -28.43
C LYS A 621 19.18 -39.07 -28.33
N ALA A 622 20.33 -38.59 -28.83
CA ALA A 622 20.69 -37.17 -28.80
C ALA A 622 19.66 -36.31 -29.54
N SER A 623 19.16 -36.80 -30.68
CA SER A 623 18.10 -36.17 -31.46
C SER A 623 16.76 -36.11 -30.72
N THR A 624 16.40 -37.18 -30.01
CA THR A 624 15.20 -37.22 -29.16
C THR A 624 15.31 -36.25 -27.98
N ALA A 625 16.47 -36.19 -27.33
CA ALA A 625 16.76 -35.26 -26.24
C ALA A 625 16.76 -33.80 -26.71
N ALA A 626 17.31 -33.50 -27.89
CA ALA A 626 17.25 -32.17 -28.50
C ALA A 626 15.80 -31.70 -28.73
N LYS A 627 14.95 -32.56 -29.33
CA LYS A 627 13.51 -32.27 -29.50
C LYS A 627 12.80 -31.96 -28.17
N THR A 628 13.11 -32.72 -27.11
CA THR A 628 12.57 -32.42 -25.77
C THR A 628 13.03 -31.04 -25.25
N ALA A 629 14.27 -30.63 -25.54
CA ALA A 629 14.74 -29.29 -25.19
C ALA A 629 14.06 -28.19 -26.04
N ASP A 630 13.82 -28.44 -27.33
CA ASP A 630 13.06 -27.55 -28.23
C ASP A 630 11.63 -27.30 -27.73
N GLU A 631 10.87 -28.36 -27.44
CA GLU A 631 9.51 -28.30 -26.92
C GLU A 631 9.42 -27.52 -25.59
N LYS A 632 10.35 -27.78 -24.67
CA LYS A 632 10.38 -27.13 -23.36
C LYS A 632 10.82 -25.67 -23.44
N ALA A 633 11.76 -25.32 -24.33
CA ALA A 633 12.08 -23.93 -24.61
C ALA A 633 10.89 -23.18 -25.24
N ALA A 634 10.13 -23.82 -26.13
CA ALA A 634 8.90 -23.23 -26.70
C ALA A 634 7.82 -23.00 -25.61
N SER A 635 7.63 -23.94 -24.69
CA SER A 635 6.71 -23.81 -23.55
C SER A 635 7.13 -22.66 -22.60
N ALA A 636 8.40 -22.63 -22.16
CA ALA A 636 8.93 -21.56 -21.34
C ALA A 636 8.81 -20.18 -22.01
N LYS A 637 9.03 -20.13 -23.34
CA LYS A 637 8.86 -18.93 -24.15
C LYS A 637 7.42 -18.43 -24.16
N LYS A 638 6.44 -19.33 -24.38
CA LYS A 638 5.01 -19.00 -24.34
C LYS A 638 4.63 -18.39 -23.00
N GLU A 639 4.90 -19.08 -21.88
CA GLU A 639 4.49 -18.60 -20.56
C GLU A 639 5.15 -17.26 -20.18
N ALA A 640 6.39 -17.01 -20.61
CA ALA A 640 7.07 -15.73 -20.41
C ALA A 640 6.50 -14.59 -21.27
N ASP A 641 6.14 -14.85 -22.53
CA ASP A 641 5.52 -13.84 -23.39
C ASP A 641 4.04 -13.58 -23.01
N ASP A 642 3.33 -14.60 -22.50
CA ASP A 642 2.03 -14.47 -21.85
C ASP A 642 2.10 -13.72 -20.51
N ALA A 643 3.22 -13.82 -19.78
CA ALA A 643 3.48 -13.03 -18.57
C ALA A 643 3.74 -11.56 -18.92
N THR A 644 4.59 -11.27 -19.92
CA THR A 644 4.78 -9.90 -20.42
C THR A 644 3.47 -9.28 -20.89
N THR A 645 2.63 -10.04 -21.61
CA THR A 645 1.33 -9.56 -22.10
C THR A 645 0.37 -9.28 -20.94
N GLU A 646 0.27 -10.17 -19.94
CA GLU A 646 -0.60 -9.93 -18.78
C GLU A 646 -0.08 -8.80 -17.89
N SER A 647 1.24 -8.61 -17.74
CA SER A 647 1.84 -7.53 -16.94
C SER A 647 1.44 -6.11 -17.38
N ALA A 648 0.97 -5.95 -18.62
CA ALA A 648 0.46 -4.69 -19.15
C ALA A 648 -1.04 -4.47 -18.86
N SER A 649 -1.75 -5.48 -18.35
CA SER A 649 -3.17 -5.38 -18.00
C SER A 649 -3.38 -4.74 -16.63
N THR A 650 -4.38 -3.86 -16.54
CA THR A 650 -4.87 -3.30 -15.27
C THR A 650 -5.55 -4.34 -14.37
N THR A 651 -5.83 -5.55 -14.88
CA THR A 651 -6.42 -6.67 -14.13
C THR A 651 -5.41 -7.72 -13.67
N ALA A 652 -4.11 -7.52 -13.92
CA ALA A 652 -3.07 -8.48 -13.56
C ALA A 652 -2.96 -8.67 -12.04
N THR A 653 -2.60 -9.88 -11.60
CA THR A 653 -2.39 -10.20 -10.19
C THR A 653 -1.03 -10.84 -9.97
N VAL A 654 -0.46 -10.68 -8.77
CA VAL A 654 0.80 -11.35 -8.40
C VAL A 654 0.65 -12.87 -8.50
N GLU A 655 -0.50 -13.43 -8.10
CA GLU A 655 -0.77 -14.86 -8.19
C GLU A 655 -0.78 -15.42 -9.62
N THR A 656 -1.39 -14.72 -10.58
CA THR A 656 -1.45 -15.18 -11.98
C THR A 656 -0.10 -15.08 -12.66
N MET A 657 0.62 -13.98 -12.40
CA MET A 657 2.00 -13.78 -12.85
C MET A 657 2.97 -14.82 -12.27
N GLN A 658 2.89 -15.09 -10.97
CA GLN A 658 3.75 -16.07 -10.31
C GLN A 658 3.54 -17.49 -10.88
N LYS A 659 2.28 -17.90 -11.14
CA LYS A 659 1.98 -19.20 -11.75
C LYS A 659 2.64 -19.37 -13.13
N LYS A 660 2.63 -18.32 -13.96
CA LYS A 660 3.33 -18.31 -15.27
C LYS A 660 4.85 -18.37 -15.11
N ALA A 661 5.41 -17.57 -14.20
CA ALA A 661 6.84 -17.55 -13.93
C ALA A 661 7.37 -18.89 -13.39
N ASP A 662 6.66 -19.51 -12.45
CA ASP A 662 7.00 -20.83 -11.91
C ASP A 662 6.88 -21.92 -12.99
N LYS A 663 5.88 -21.85 -13.87
CA LYS A 663 5.73 -22.78 -15.01
C LYS A 663 6.87 -22.65 -16.02
N ALA A 664 7.28 -21.43 -16.35
CA ALA A 664 8.42 -21.16 -17.22
C ALA A 664 9.74 -21.65 -16.60
N VAL A 665 9.91 -21.48 -15.28
CA VAL A 665 11.06 -22.02 -14.52
C VAL A 665 11.08 -23.55 -14.53
N GLU A 666 9.94 -24.24 -14.42
CA GLU A 666 9.92 -25.70 -14.55
C GLU A 666 10.29 -26.17 -15.97
N ASP A 667 9.74 -25.55 -17.01
CA ASP A 667 10.11 -25.91 -18.39
C ASP A 667 11.60 -25.62 -18.69
N ALA A 668 12.17 -24.54 -18.16
CA ALA A 668 13.60 -24.26 -18.28
C ALA A 668 14.49 -25.31 -17.60
N LYS A 669 14.04 -25.87 -16.46
CA LYS A 669 14.72 -26.99 -15.80
C LYS A 669 14.62 -28.28 -16.62
N GLU A 670 13.48 -28.54 -17.23
CA GLU A 670 13.30 -29.72 -18.09
C GLU A 670 14.08 -29.60 -19.41
N ALA A 671 14.18 -28.40 -20.00
CA ALA A 671 15.07 -28.12 -21.13
C ALA A 671 16.56 -28.38 -20.78
N LYS A 672 17.02 -27.98 -19.59
CA LYS A 672 18.39 -28.26 -19.11
C LYS A 672 18.65 -29.74 -18.84
N LYS A 673 17.67 -30.49 -18.31
CA LYS A 673 17.75 -31.97 -18.22
C LYS A 673 17.90 -32.60 -19.61
N ALA A 674 17.11 -32.15 -20.57
CA ALA A 674 17.14 -32.61 -21.96
C ALA A 674 18.49 -32.30 -22.65
N GLN A 675 19.02 -31.08 -22.49
CA GLN A 675 20.38 -30.72 -22.92
C GLN A 675 21.43 -31.71 -22.40
N THR A 676 21.42 -32.00 -21.09
CA THR A 676 22.43 -32.89 -20.50
C THR A 676 22.35 -34.30 -21.07
N LYS A 677 21.15 -34.82 -21.35
CA LYS A 677 20.97 -36.11 -22.04
C LYS A 677 21.51 -36.09 -23.47
N ALA A 678 21.31 -34.98 -24.21
CA ALA A 678 21.87 -34.83 -25.55
C ALA A 678 23.41 -34.82 -25.54
N GLU A 679 24.03 -34.09 -24.60
CA GLU A 679 25.50 -34.09 -24.43
C GLU A 679 26.05 -35.48 -24.04
N LEU A 680 25.37 -36.21 -23.14
CA LEU A 680 25.76 -37.57 -22.76
C LEU A 680 25.69 -38.55 -23.94
N ALA A 681 24.62 -38.49 -24.72
CA ALA A 681 24.43 -39.32 -25.90
C ALA A 681 25.42 -39.00 -27.04
N ALA A 682 25.83 -37.72 -27.18
CA ALA A 682 26.88 -37.34 -28.14
C ALA A 682 28.25 -37.95 -27.79
N GLU A 683 28.60 -38.04 -26.52
CA GLU A 683 29.85 -38.68 -26.07
C GLU A 683 29.79 -40.22 -26.12
N GLU A 684 28.59 -40.82 -26.01
CA GLU A 684 28.35 -42.24 -26.31
C GLU A 684 28.56 -42.54 -27.81
N ALA A 685 28.03 -41.68 -28.70
CA ALA A 685 28.19 -41.81 -30.14
C ALA A 685 29.67 -41.76 -30.56
N LYS A 686 30.44 -40.81 -29.99
CA LYS A 686 31.89 -40.70 -30.22
C LYS A 686 32.67 -41.92 -29.73
N ALA A 687 32.30 -42.50 -28.59
CA ALA A 687 32.98 -43.69 -28.06
C ALA A 687 32.74 -44.92 -28.95
N GLU A 688 31.50 -45.16 -29.37
CA GLU A 688 31.14 -46.29 -30.24
C GLU A 688 31.62 -46.12 -31.70
N ALA A 689 31.77 -44.88 -32.18
CA ALA A 689 32.42 -44.57 -33.45
C ALA A 689 33.92 -44.90 -33.42
N ALA A 690 34.65 -44.47 -32.38
CA ALA A 690 36.08 -44.74 -32.22
C ALA A 690 36.39 -46.25 -32.14
N LYS A 691 35.57 -46.99 -31.40
CA LYS A 691 35.64 -48.45 -31.26
C LYS A 691 35.47 -49.18 -32.60
N GLU A 692 34.52 -48.76 -33.41
CA GLU A 692 34.27 -49.36 -34.74
C GLU A 692 35.34 -48.95 -35.77
N GLU A 693 35.86 -47.72 -35.74
CA GLU A 693 36.99 -47.32 -36.60
C GLU A 693 38.27 -48.09 -36.27
N ALA A 694 38.56 -48.32 -34.98
CA ALA A 694 39.71 -49.11 -34.56
C ALA A 694 39.57 -50.61 -34.94
N LYS A 695 38.34 -51.15 -34.92
CA LYS A 695 38.03 -52.50 -35.42
C LYS A 695 38.24 -52.61 -36.93
N LYS A 696 37.73 -51.66 -37.72
CA LYS A 696 37.98 -51.55 -39.17
C LYS A 696 39.47 -51.45 -39.49
N ALA A 697 40.24 -50.72 -38.68
CA ALA A 697 41.70 -50.67 -38.80
C ALA A 697 42.34 -52.06 -38.58
N GLN A 698 41.85 -52.86 -37.63
CA GLN A 698 42.35 -54.23 -37.41
C GLN A 698 42.07 -55.16 -38.58
N GLU A 699 40.84 -55.16 -39.10
CA GLU A 699 40.41 -56.01 -40.20
C GLU A 699 41.29 -55.83 -41.46
N VAL A 700 41.66 -54.58 -41.78
CA VAL A 700 42.57 -54.27 -42.90
C VAL A 700 43.99 -54.79 -42.66
N VAL A 701 44.53 -54.71 -41.43
CA VAL A 701 45.90 -55.20 -41.17
C VAL A 701 45.98 -56.72 -41.05
N ASP A 702 44.93 -57.38 -40.53
CA ASP A 702 44.83 -58.85 -40.57
C ASP A 702 44.84 -59.36 -42.02
N ALA A 703 44.16 -58.67 -42.94
CA ALA A 703 44.24 -58.94 -44.38
C ALA A 703 45.64 -58.65 -44.96
N ALA A 704 46.23 -57.49 -44.64
CA ALA A 704 47.55 -57.08 -45.13
C ALA A 704 48.67 -58.06 -44.71
N LYS A 705 48.64 -58.54 -43.46
CA LYS A 705 49.55 -59.59 -42.97
C LYS A 705 49.35 -60.91 -43.74
N THR A 706 48.10 -61.30 -43.94
CA THR A 706 47.76 -62.53 -44.68
C THR A 706 48.24 -62.48 -46.14
N GLU A 707 48.28 -61.30 -46.76
CA GLU A 707 48.88 -61.14 -48.08
C GLU A 707 50.42 -61.17 -48.02
N ALA A 708 51.04 -60.47 -47.08
CA ALA A 708 52.50 -60.45 -46.90
C ALA A 708 53.09 -61.84 -46.65
N GLU A 709 52.44 -62.68 -45.84
CA GLU A 709 52.87 -64.06 -45.56
C GLU A 709 52.79 -64.95 -46.82
N LYS A 710 51.72 -64.86 -47.60
CA LYS A 710 51.58 -65.56 -48.90
C LYS A 710 52.63 -65.14 -49.91
N ILE A 711 53.10 -63.89 -49.85
CA ILE A 711 54.18 -63.37 -50.69
C ILE A 711 55.53 -63.91 -50.20
N ALA A 712 55.77 -63.90 -48.89
CA ALA A 712 57.00 -64.40 -48.26
C ALA A 712 57.26 -65.90 -48.56
N GLU A 713 56.23 -66.74 -48.41
CA GLU A 713 56.30 -68.19 -48.69
C GLU A 713 56.69 -68.52 -50.14
N LYS A 714 56.25 -67.70 -51.10
CA LYS A 714 56.45 -67.96 -52.54
C LYS A 714 57.78 -67.46 -53.08
N GLU A 715 58.19 -66.25 -52.69
CA GLU A 715 59.25 -65.50 -53.40
C GLU A 715 60.58 -65.41 -52.62
N LYS A 716 60.62 -65.85 -51.35
CA LYS A 716 61.75 -65.73 -50.40
C LYS A 716 62.19 -64.28 -50.16
N VAL A 717 61.23 -63.47 -49.72
CA VAL A 717 61.37 -62.03 -49.48
C VAL A 717 61.93 -61.72 -48.09
N ASN A 718 62.23 -60.45 -47.84
CA ASN A 718 62.86 -59.92 -46.63
C ASN A 718 61.96 -60.06 -45.38
N GLU A 719 62.37 -60.94 -44.46
CA GLU A 719 61.68 -61.20 -43.19
C GLU A 719 61.42 -59.92 -42.37
N LYS A 720 62.26 -58.89 -42.52
CA LYS A 720 62.18 -57.65 -41.74
C LYS A 720 60.89 -56.87 -41.98
N LEU A 721 60.43 -56.76 -43.23
CA LEU A 721 59.20 -56.01 -43.55
C LEU A 721 57.94 -56.81 -43.16
N VAL A 722 57.99 -58.15 -43.25
CA VAL A 722 56.91 -59.03 -42.76
C VAL A 722 56.79 -58.95 -41.23
N ALA A 723 57.92 -58.88 -40.52
CA ALA A 723 57.96 -58.60 -39.09
C ALA A 723 57.43 -57.20 -38.75
N GLU A 724 57.64 -56.21 -39.62
CA GLU A 724 57.13 -54.85 -39.44
C GLU A 724 55.59 -54.79 -39.57
N ILE A 725 55.02 -55.43 -40.60
CA ILE A 725 53.56 -55.59 -40.75
C ILE A 725 52.97 -56.36 -39.55
N THR A 726 53.68 -57.37 -39.04
CA THR A 726 53.28 -58.13 -37.85
C THR A 726 53.34 -57.29 -36.56
N SER A 727 54.33 -56.40 -36.43
CA SER A 727 54.44 -55.42 -35.33
C SER A 727 53.34 -54.36 -35.40
N ALA A 728 53.02 -53.88 -36.60
CA ALA A 728 51.89 -53.01 -36.84
C ALA A 728 50.57 -53.70 -36.46
N LEU A 729 50.37 -54.97 -36.84
CA LEU A 729 49.19 -55.74 -36.43
C LEU A 729 49.08 -55.92 -34.91
N ALA A 730 50.18 -56.21 -34.22
CA ALA A 730 50.21 -56.29 -32.76
C ALA A 730 49.85 -54.95 -32.11
N THR A 731 50.34 -53.84 -32.68
CA THR A 731 50.01 -52.48 -32.27
C THR A 731 48.54 -52.16 -32.49
N VAL A 732 48.00 -52.45 -33.68
CA VAL A 732 46.58 -52.25 -34.00
C VAL A 732 45.67 -53.11 -33.13
N LYS A 733 46.01 -54.38 -32.86
CA LYS A 733 45.24 -55.23 -31.93
C LYS A 733 45.26 -54.71 -30.50
N ALA A 734 46.41 -54.23 -30.03
CA ALA A 734 46.50 -53.60 -28.71
C ALA A 734 45.68 -52.31 -28.63
N LYS A 735 45.71 -51.46 -29.67
CA LYS A 735 45.02 -50.17 -29.71
C LYS A 735 43.53 -50.26 -30.02
N ALA A 736 43.10 -51.22 -30.84
CA ALA A 736 41.69 -51.56 -31.05
C ALA A 736 41.07 -52.16 -29.80
N LYS A 737 41.82 -53.01 -29.06
CA LYS A 737 41.39 -53.45 -27.73
C LYS A 737 41.30 -52.30 -26.74
N ASP A 738 42.32 -51.44 -26.65
CA ASP A 738 42.33 -50.26 -25.77
C ASP A 738 41.17 -49.30 -26.06
N ALA A 739 40.91 -49.02 -27.35
CA ALA A 739 39.74 -48.24 -27.79
C ALA A 739 38.42 -48.92 -27.40
N SER A 740 38.27 -50.22 -27.65
CA SER A 740 37.04 -50.97 -27.33
C SER A 740 36.79 -51.13 -25.83
N ASP A 741 37.85 -51.35 -25.02
CA ASP A 741 37.74 -51.49 -23.57
C ASP A 741 37.31 -50.14 -22.96
N LYS A 742 37.96 -49.03 -23.35
CA LYS A 742 37.60 -47.68 -22.90
C LYS A 742 36.20 -47.25 -23.35
N ALA A 743 35.84 -47.52 -24.60
CA ALA A 743 34.51 -47.21 -25.14
C ALA A 743 33.42 -48.05 -24.47
N GLY A 744 33.68 -49.33 -24.16
CA GLY A 744 32.73 -50.23 -23.51
C GLY A 744 32.26 -49.78 -22.12
N GLU A 745 33.05 -48.96 -21.42
CA GLU A 745 32.62 -48.35 -20.15
C GLU A 745 31.66 -47.16 -20.34
N VAL A 746 31.68 -46.49 -21.51
CA VAL A 746 30.94 -45.24 -21.73
C VAL A 746 29.41 -45.43 -21.71
N PRO A 747 28.79 -46.39 -22.43
CA PRO A 747 27.33 -46.58 -22.38
C PRO A 747 26.77 -46.87 -20.98
N GLN A 748 27.56 -47.49 -20.09
CA GLN A 748 27.12 -47.74 -18.72
C GLN A 748 27.32 -46.50 -17.82
N ALA A 749 28.40 -45.74 -18.02
CA ALA A 749 28.59 -44.45 -17.36
C ALA A 749 27.50 -43.44 -17.77
N VAL A 750 27.15 -43.39 -19.06
CA VAL A 750 26.05 -42.57 -19.60
C VAL A 750 24.72 -42.92 -18.95
N LYS A 751 24.31 -44.20 -18.91
CA LYS A 751 23.08 -44.62 -18.22
C LYS A 751 23.03 -44.23 -16.75
N ASN A 752 24.17 -44.34 -16.05
CA ASN A 752 24.26 -43.93 -14.66
C ASN A 752 24.09 -42.39 -14.52
N ALA A 753 24.69 -41.61 -15.42
CA ALA A 753 24.54 -40.15 -15.45
C ALA A 753 23.12 -39.71 -15.83
N GLU A 754 22.48 -40.35 -16.82
CA GLU A 754 21.07 -40.14 -17.18
C GLU A 754 20.15 -40.38 -15.97
N ALA A 755 20.40 -41.43 -15.19
CA ALA A 755 19.63 -41.74 -13.98
C ALA A 755 19.83 -40.72 -12.84
N GLU A 756 20.97 -40.03 -12.75
CA GLU A 756 21.13 -38.87 -11.85
C GLU A 756 20.45 -37.62 -12.42
N VAL A 757 20.50 -37.39 -13.74
CA VAL A 757 19.81 -36.29 -14.43
C VAL A 757 18.29 -36.39 -14.27
N GLU A 758 17.70 -37.59 -14.18
CA GLU A 758 16.25 -37.77 -14.05
C GLU A 758 15.71 -37.23 -12.71
N LYS A 759 16.48 -37.36 -11.61
CA LYS A 759 16.03 -37.05 -10.24
C LYS A 759 15.57 -35.59 -10.09
N LYS A 760 14.43 -35.36 -9.44
CA LYS A 760 13.93 -34.00 -9.14
C LYS A 760 14.41 -33.53 -7.76
N THR A 761 15.47 -32.72 -7.75
CA THR A 761 15.78 -31.76 -6.68
C THR A 761 16.64 -30.64 -7.25
N ASP A 762 16.43 -29.40 -6.82
CA ASP A 762 17.29 -28.25 -7.16
C ASP A 762 18.61 -28.23 -6.37
N ASP A 763 19.08 -29.40 -5.92
CA ASP A 763 20.27 -29.57 -5.10
C ASP A 763 21.53 -29.28 -5.92
N GLU A 764 22.31 -28.31 -5.48
CA GLU A 764 23.58 -27.92 -6.10
C GLU A 764 24.60 -29.08 -6.05
N ALA A 765 24.52 -29.96 -5.05
CA ALA A 765 25.31 -31.19 -5.00
C ALA A 765 24.86 -32.26 -6.01
N GLN A 766 23.61 -32.23 -6.51
CA GLN A 766 23.20 -33.06 -7.65
C GLN A 766 23.69 -32.48 -8.98
N LYS A 767 23.60 -31.16 -9.18
CA LYS A 767 24.20 -30.49 -10.35
C LYS A 767 25.69 -30.82 -10.47
N LEU A 768 26.44 -30.66 -9.38
CA LEU A 768 27.88 -30.98 -9.34
C LEU A 768 28.16 -32.43 -9.73
N LYS A 769 27.42 -33.42 -9.19
CA LYS A 769 27.58 -34.84 -9.56
C LYS A 769 27.36 -35.09 -11.05
N VAL A 770 26.32 -34.49 -11.62
CA VAL A 770 26.00 -34.61 -13.05
C VAL A 770 27.11 -33.98 -13.91
N THR A 771 27.60 -32.79 -13.55
CA THR A 771 28.71 -32.13 -14.25
C THR A 771 30.01 -32.93 -14.15
N THR A 772 30.35 -33.48 -12.98
CA THR A 772 31.53 -34.34 -12.82
C THR A 772 31.41 -35.62 -13.66
N ALA A 773 30.26 -36.32 -13.60
CA ALA A 773 30.05 -37.53 -14.40
C ALA A 773 30.16 -37.27 -15.92
N LEU A 774 29.66 -36.13 -16.40
CA LEU A 774 29.82 -35.72 -17.80
C LEU A 774 31.28 -35.42 -18.17
N SER A 775 32.07 -34.82 -17.27
CA SER A 775 33.51 -34.63 -17.46
C SER A 775 34.28 -35.96 -17.49
N ASP A 776 33.99 -36.88 -16.57
CA ASP A 776 34.59 -38.22 -16.52
C ASP A 776 34.30 -39.02 -17.81
N ILE A 777 33.08 -38.90 -18.34
CA ILE A 777 32.67 -39.49 -19.63
C ILE A 777 33.45 -38.86 -20.78
N LYS A 778 33.52 -37.52 -20.88
CA LYS A 778 34.29 -36.80 -21.90
C LYS A 778 35.78 -37.18 -21.87
N GLU A 779 36.36 -37.42 -20.70
CA GLU A 779 37.74 -37.90 -20.57
C GLU A 779 37.91 -39.35 -21.08
N LYS A 780 36.98 -40.26 -20.76
CA LYS A 780 37.01 -41.66 -21.26
C LYS A 780 36.84 -41.73 -22.78
N THR A 781 35.87 -41.00 -23.32
CA THR A 781 35.63 -40.91 -24.77
C THR A 781 36.85 -40.35 -25.50
N SER A 782 37.48 -39.28 -24.99
CA SER A 782 38.72 -38.74 -25.55
C SER A 782 39.86 -39.78 -25.59
N LYS A 783 40.04 -40.56 -24.51
CA LYS A 783 41.04 -41.65 -24.45
C LYS A 783 40.75 -42.82 -25.40
N ALA A 784 39.47 -43.05 -25.76
CA ALA A 784 39.07 -44.06 -26.74
C ALA A 784 39.33 -43.58 -28.18
N VAL A 785 38.97 -42.32 -28.49
CA VAL A 785 39.27 -41.65 -29.77
C VAL A 785 40.78 -41.59 -30.04
N GLN A 786 41.59 -41.30 -29.02
CA GLN A 786 43.06 -41.33 -29.15
C GLN A 786 43.57 -42.73 -29.54
N ALA A 787 43.10 -43.79 -28.87
CA ALA A 787 43.51 -45.16 -29.18
C ALA A 787 43.06 -45.60 -30.59
N ALA A 788 41.88 -45.16 -31.05
CA ALA A 788 41.41 -45.39 -32.42
C ALA A 788 42.30 -44.70 -33.48
N ASN A 789 42.69 -43.45 -33.24
CA ASN A 789 43.61 -42.72 -34.13
C ASN A 789 45.01 -43.38 -34.18
N GLU A 790 45.52 -43.89 -33.05
CA GLU A 790 46.77 -44.66 -33.02
C GLU A 790 46.64 -45.99 -33.79
N ALA A 791 45.50 -46.69 -33.70
CA ALA A 791 45.22 -47.87 -34.50
C ALA A 791 45.15 -47.54 -36.01
N LYS A 792 44.50 -46.43 -36.38
CA LYS A 792 44.43 -45.93 -37.77
C LYS A 792 45.81 -45.62 -38.35
N LYS A 793 46.68 -44.94 -37.60
CA LYS A 793 48.06 -44.66 -37.99
C LYS A 793 48.89 -45.94 -38.17
N ALA A 794 48.76 -46.91 -37.26
CA ALA A 794 49.46 -48.20 -37.37
C ALA A 794 48.93 -49.05 -38.54
N LYS A 795 47.63 -48.94 -38.87
CA LYS A 795 47.04 -49.55 -40.08
C LYS A 795 47.58 -48.94 -41.37
N ASP A 796 47.72 -47.61 -41.41
CA ASP A 796 48.33 -46.92 -42.55
C ASP A 796 49.82 -47.27 -42.72
N LEU A 797 50.56 -47.48 -41.63
CA LEU A 797 51.95 -47.98 -41.68
C LEU A 797 52.05 -49.39 -42.28
N ALA A 798 51.16 -50.30 -41.89
CA ALA A 798 51.12 -51.66 -42.44
C ALA A 798 50.79 -51.67 -43.96
N GLU A 799 49.91 -50.76 -44.40
CA GLU A 799 49.55 -50.58 -45.80
C GLU A 799 50.75 -50.09 -46.63
N ILE A 800 51.57 -49.17 -46.12
CA ILE A 800 52.83 -48.78 -46.77
C ILE A 800 53.78 -49.99 -46.83
N ALA A 801 54.04 -50.64 -45.69
CA ALA A 801 55.02 -51.73 -45.60
C ALA A 801 54.68 -52.91 -46.54
N LEU A 802 53.40 -53.26 -46.68
CA LEU A 802 52.93 -54.27 -47.64
C LEU A 802 53.26 -53.90 -49.09
N ASN A 803 53.09 -52.63 -49.48
CA ASN A 803 53.42 -52.18 -50.83
C ASN A 803 54.94 -52.13 -51.06
N VAL A 804 55.75 -51.83 -50.04
CA VAL A 804 57.21 -51.96 -50.11
C VAL A 804 57.62 -53.44 -50.30
N VAL A 805 56.97 -54.40 -49.63
CA VAL A 805 57.20 -55.85 -49.86
C VAL A 805 56.88 -56.25 -51.30
N LYS A 806 55.76 -55.75 -51.87
CA LYS A 806 55.39 -56.00 -53.27
C LYS A 806 56.43 -55.41 -54.24
N ALA A 807 56.94 -54.21 -53.96
CA ALA A 807 58.01 -53.57 -54.72
C ALA A 807 59.35 -54.32 -54.62
N GLU A 808 59.69 -54.87 -53.46
CA GLU A 808 60.91 -55.67 -53.26
C GLU A 808 60.88 -56.95 -54.10
N VAL A 809 59.74 -57.64 -54.14
CA VAL A 809 59.53 -58.81 -55.02
C VAL A 809 59.66 -58.43 -56.50
N ALA A 810 59.02 -57.34 -56.94
CA ALA A 810 59.11 -56.88 -58.32
C ALA A 810 60.55 -56.53 -58.73
N ASN A 811 61.31 -55.92 -57.82
CA ASN A 811 62.74 -55.63 -57.98
C ASN A 811 63.61 -56.90 -58.00
N ASP A 812 63.30 -57.93 -57.21
CA ASP A 812 64.00 -59.22 -57.26
C ASP A 812 63.66 -60.04 -58.51
N LYS A 813 62.44 -59.90 -59.06
CA LYS A 813 62.10 -60.41 -60.40
C LYS A 813 62.87 -59.67 -61.48
N ALA A 814 62.92 -58.33 -61.42
CA ALA A 814 63.71 -57.52 -62.33
C ALA A 814 65.19 -57.93 -62.36
N LYS A 815 65.82 -58.21 -61.20
CA LYS A 815 67.21 -58.73 -61.15
C LYS A 815 67.35 -60.09 -61.85
N LYS A 816 66.42 -61.03 -61.60
CA LYS A 816 66.40 -62.35 -62.26
C LYS A 816 66.22 -62.18 -63.78
N ALA A 817 65.31 -61.30 -64.19
CA ALA A 817 65.04 -60.94 -65.57
C ALA A 817 66.29 -60.37 -66.27
N VAL A 818 67.02 -59.44 -65.66
CA VAL A 818 68.31 -58.95 -66.19
C VAL A 818 69.31 -60.07 -66.38
N THR A 819 69.42 -61.03 -65.45
CA THR A 819 70.32 -62.18 -65.65
C THR A 819 69.86 -63.10 -66.79
N ALA A 820 68.55 -63.31 -66.97
CA ALA A 820 68.00 -64.07 -68.08
C ALA A 820 68.22 -63.37 -69.44
N ALA A 821 68.02 -62.05 -69.49
CA ALA A 821 68.25 -61.24 -70.68
C ALA A 821 69.75 -61.17 -71.04
N GLY A 822 70.63 -61.11 -70.04
CA GLY A 822 72.08 -61.18 -70.24
C GLY A 822 72.55 -62.52 -70.80
N VAL A 823 71.96 -63.64 -70.35
CA VAL A 823 72.20 -64.97 -70.94
C VAL A 823 71.67 -65.01 -72.38
N ALA A 824 70.42 -64.56 -72.61
CA ALA A 824 69.82 -64.50 -73.93
C ALA A 824 70.67 -63.69 -74.93
N LYS A 825 71.13 -62.50 -74.53
CA LYS A 825 72.06 -61.67 -75.31
C LYS A 825 73.33 -62.44 -75.71
N GLU A 826 73.99 -63.10 -74.76
CA GLU A 826 75.21 -63.85 -75.07
C GLU A 826 74.95 -65.12 -75.88
N ASP A 827 73.75 -65.73 -75.81
CA ASP A 827 73.35 -66.85 -76.67
C ASP A 827 72.97 -66.38 -78.09
N ALA A 828 72.28 -65.25 -78.24
CA ALA A 828 72.02 -64.60 -79.53
C ALA A 828 73.33 -64.27 -80.27
N LYS A 829 74.30 -63.74 -79.53
CA LYS A 829 75.66 -63.42 -80.00
C LYS A 829 76.48 -64.65 -80.39
N LYS A 830 76.38 -65.74 -79.62
CA LYS A 830 76.96 -67.05 -80.03
C LYS A 830 76.31 -67.55 -81.32
N ALA A 831 75.00 -67.40 -81.47
CA ALA A 831 74.29 -67.79 -82.68
C ALA A 831 74.73 -66.96 -83.89
N ALA A 832 74.68 -65.63 -83.81
CA ALA A 832 75.15 -64.74 -84.87
C ALA A 832 76.61 -64.99 -85.28
N ALA A 833 77.53 -65.14 -84.30
CA ALA A 833 78.92 -65.51 -84.57
C ALA A 833 79.06 -66.91 -85.21
N SER A 834 78.14 -67.82 -84.93
CA SER A 834 78.08 -69.16 -85.53
C SER A 834 77.45 -69.16 -86.94
N ALA A 835 76.60 -68.17 -87.27
CA ALA A 835 76.10 -67.89 -88.61
C ALA A 835 77.14 -67.16 -89.49
N GLU A 836 78.02 -66.37 -88.89
CA GLU A 836 79.06 -65.63 -89.61
C GLU A 836 80.21 -66.53 -90.12
N GLN A 837 80.30 -67.79 -89.68
CA GLN A 837 81.20 -68.78 -90.29
C GLN A 837 80.73 -69.21 -91.69
N PRO A 838 79.52 -69.78 -91.89
CA PRO A 838 79.03 -70.17 -93.21
C PRO A 838 78.90 -69.00 -94.20
N LYS A 839 78.56 -67.77 -93.74
CA LYS A 839 78.57 -66.55 -94.58
C LYS A 839 79.93 -66.26 -95.25
N LYS A 840 81.04 -66.78 -94.71
CA LYS A 840 82.40 -66.64 -95.30
C LYS A 840 82.75 -67.76 -96.29
N GLU A 841 81.91 -68.78 -96.42
CA GLU A 841 82.12 -69.94 -97.32
C GLU A 841 81.15 -69.94 -98.52
N GLU A 842 79.93 -69.40 -98.36
CA GLU A 842 78.93 -69.30 -99.43
C GLU A 842 78.00 -68.08 -99.32
N GLU A 843 77.76 -67.42 -100.44
CA GLU A 843 76.84 -66.27 -100.61
C GLU A 843 75.38 -66.62 -100.26
N SER A 844 74.95 -67.89 -100.44
CA SER A 844 73.60 -68.34 -100.10
C SER A 844 73.33 -68.53 -98.60
N ALA A 845 74.28 -68.18 -97.73
CA ALA A 845 74.10 -68.14 -96.28
C ALA A 845 74.14 -66.69 -95.72
N GLU A 846 74.15 -65.69 -96.60
CA GLU A 846 74.31 -64.26 -96.26
C GLU A 846 73.09 -63.68 -95.52
N GLU A 847 71.87 -63.96 -96.01
CA GLU A 847 70.61 -63.37 -95.52
C GLU A 847 70.24 -63.87 -94.10
N ASP A 848 70.19 -65.19 -93.88
CA ASP A 848 69.97 -65.77 -92.54
C ASP A 848 71.04 -65.30 -91.53
N ALA A 849 72.28 -65.08 -91.96
CA ALA A 849 73.34 -64.60 -91.09
C ALA A 849 73.23 -63.09 -90.75
N GLU A 850 72.53 -62.30 -91.55
CA GLU A 850 72.18 -60.91 -91.21
C GLU A 850 70.94 -60.85 -90.32
N ILE A 851 69.92 -61.68 -90.57
CA ILE A 851 68.78 -61.86 -89.67
C ILE A 851 69.26 -62.32 -88.27
N ALA A 852 70.24 -63.21 -88.20
CA ALA A 852 70.84 -63.62 -86.91
C ALA A 852 71.50 -62.46 -86.16
N LYS A 853 72.12 -61.50 -86.88
CA LYS A 853 72.74 -60.30 -86.30
C LYS A 853 71.75 -59.21 -85.93
N GLU A 854 70.68 -59.04 -86.69
CA GLU A 854 69.58 -58.13 -86.35
C GLU A 854 68.94 -58.57 -85.02
N ASN A 855 68.67 -59.87 -84.88
CA ASN A 855 68.15 -60.45 -83.64
C ASN A 855 69.17 -60.44 -82.48
N GLU A 856 70.48 -60.49 -82.73
CA GLU A 856 71.52 -60.20 -81.73
C GLU A 856 71.41 -58.75 -81.21
N ILE A 857 71.29 -57.78 -82.12
CA ILE A 857 71.20 -56.35 -81.79
C ILE A 857 69.90 -56.06 -81.01
N GLU A 858 68.75 -56.60 -81.44
CA GLU A 858 67.50 -56.45 -80.68
C GLU A 858 67.59 -57.12 -79.30
N ALA A 859 68.19 -58.32 -79.19
CA ALA A 859 68.38 -58.98 -77.90
C ALA A 859 69.34 -58.20 -76.98
N GLU A 860 70.38 -57.56 -77.52
CA GLU A 860 71.25 -56.66 -76.75
C GLU A 860 70.51 -55.39 -76.29
N GLN A 861 69.70 -54.76 -77.15
CA GLN A 861 68.88 -53.61 -76.78
C GLN A 861 67.86 -53.96 -75.70
N LYS A 862 67.17 -55.10 -75.83
CA LYS A 862 66.17 -55.54 -74.86
C LYS A 862 66.77 -56.00 -73.53
N ALA A 863 67.97 -56.59 -73.54
CA ALA A 863 68.74 -56.81 -72.33
C ALA A 863 69.17 -55.49 -71.65
N LYS A 864 69.48 -54.44 -72.42
CA LYS A 864 69.77 -53.11 -71.88
C LYS A 864 68.54 -52.42 -71.30
N GLU A 865 67.38 -52.54 -71.95
CA GLU A 865 66.08 -52.04 -71.47
C GLU A 865 65.65 -52.74 -70.16
N ALA A 866 65.86 -54.07 -70.07
CA ALA A 866 65.65 -54.81 -68.83
C ALA A 866 66.55 -54.31 -67.69
N GLU A 867 67.84 -54.05 -67.98
CA GLU A 867 68.78 -53.52 -67.00
C GLU A 867 68.38 -52.12 -66.50
N ASP A 868 67.98 -51.21 -67.40
CA ASP A 868 67.64 -49.84 -67.02
C ASP A 868 66.29 -49.75 -66.28
N ASN A 869 65.30 -50.57 -66.65
CA ASN A 869 64.06 -50.68 -65.88
C ASN A 869 64.29 -51.34 -64.50
N ALA A 870 65.17 -52.34 -64.39
CA ALA A 870 65.55 -52.92 -63.09
C ALA A 870 66.29 -51.92 -62.19
N ASN A 871 67.20 -51.12 -62.75
CA ASN A 871 67.87 -50.05 -62.04
C ASN A 871 66.88 -48.97 -61.56
N ALA A 872 65.89 -48.61 -62.38
CA ALA A 872 64.81 -47.69 -61.99
C ALA A 872 63.94 -48.28 -60.86
N ALA A 873 63.56 -49.56 -60.94
CA ALA A 873 62.83 -50.26 -59.89
C ALA A 873 63.61 -50.26 -58.56
N GLN A 874 64.92 -50.53 -58.60
CA GLN A 874 65.77 -50.49 -57.42
C GLN A 874 65.95 -49.08 -56.84
N ALA A 875 65.91 -48.04 -57.68
CA ALA A 875 65.96 -46.65 -57.22
C ALA A 875 64.66 -46.25 -56.50
N GLN A 876 63.51 -46.54 -57.09
CA GLN A 876 62.20 -46.24 -56.50
C GLN A 876 61.92 -47.04 -55.22
N LEU A 877 62.34 -48.32 -55.15
CA LEU A 877 62.25 -49.12 -53.92
C LEU A 877 62.99 -48.44 -52.75
N LYS A 878 64.21 -47.93 -52.97
CA LYS A 878 64.99 -47.23 -51.92
C LYS A 878 64.32 -45.93 -51.47
N ILE A 879 63.55 -45.27 -52.35
CA ILE A 879 62.75 -44.10 -51.98
C ILE A 879 61.57 -44.56 -51.11
N ALA A 880 60.85 -45.61 -51.51
CA ALA A 880 59.74 -46.17 -50.74
C ALA A 880 60.17 -46.64 -49.33
N GLU A 881 61.32 -47.31 -49.20
CA GLU A 881 61.93 -47.68 -47.91
C GLU A 881 62.25 -46.46 -47.02
N GLN A 882 62.77 -45.38 -47.61
CA GLN A 882 63.11 -44.15 -46.88
C GLN A 882 61.85 -43.38 -46.43
N GLU A 883 60.84 -43.29 -47.28
CA GLU A 883 59.57 -42.62 -46.96
C GLU A 883 58.73 -43.43 -45.95
N LEU A 884 58.73 -44.77 -46.04
CA LEU A 884 58.19 -45.65 -44.98
C LEU A 884 58.85 -45.34 -43.63
N LYS A 885 60.17 -45.25 -43.58
CA LYS A 885 60.89 -44.87 -42.35
C LYS A 885 60.53 -43.47 -41.87
N LYS A 886 60.38 -42.48 -42.76
CA LYS A 886 59.90 -41.13 -42.39
C LYS A 886 58.47 -41.16 -41.82
N ALA A 887 57.61 -42.05 -42.32
CA ALA A 887 56.26 -42.25 -41.78
C ALA A 887 56.28 -42.86 -40.37
N GLN A 888 57.19 -43.80 -40.08
CA GLN A 888 57.42 -44.30 -38.72
C GLN A 888 57.87 -43.19 -37.76
N GLU A 889 58.84 -42.37 -38.18
CA GLU A 889 59.43 -41.28 -37.39
C GLU A 889 58.56 -39.99 -37.37
N ALA A 890 57.41 -39.98 -38.06
CA ALA A 890 56.55 -38.81 -38.20
C ALA A 890 55.89 -38.38 -36.89
N ASN A 891 56.32 -37.24 -36.34
CA ASN A 891 55.86 -36.71 -35.06
C ASN A 891 54.58 -35.84 -35.11
N ASN A 892 53.97 -35.67 -36.29
CA ASN A 892 52.64 -35.08 -36.48
C ASN A 892 51.94 -35.73 -37.69
N GLU A 893 50.64 -35.45 -37.85
CA GLU A 893 49.82 -36.07 -38.89
C GLU A 893 50.17 -35.59 -40.31
N GLU A 894 50.48 -34.31 -40.47
CA GLU A 894 50.84 -33.69 -41.75
C GLU A 894 52.08 -34.33 -42.39
N LYS A 895 53.16 -34.54 -41.61
CA LYS A 895 54.34 -35.28 -42.07
C LYS A 895 54.03 -36.76 -42.32
N PHE A 896 53.14 -37.35 -41.52
CA PHE A 896 52.77 -38.75 -41.67
C PHE A 896 52.06 -38.99 -43.01
N GLN A 897 51.04 -38.19 -43.33
CA GLN A 897 50.31 -38.32 -44.59
C GLN A 897 51.17 -37.94 -45.81
N SER A 898 52.09 -36.97 -45.68
CA SER A 898 53.07 -36.67 -46.73
C SER A 898 54.00 -37.87 -46.99
N ALA A 899 54.61 -38.43 -45.95
CA ALA A 899 55.50 -39.59 -46.07
C ALA A 899 54.75 -40.84 -46.57
N LYS A 900 53.51 -41.09 -46.11
CA LYS A 900 52.62 -42.14 -46.62
C LYS A 900 52.41 -42.01 -48.13
N THR A 901 52.04 -40.82 -48.59
CA THR A 901 51.77 -40.53 -50.02
C THR A 901 53.02 -40.79 -50.87
N ASN A 902 54.18 -40.28 -50.44
CA ASN A 902 55.44 -40.48 -51.16
C ASN A 902 55.84 -41.97 -51.20
N ALA A 903 55.71 -42.69 -50.08
CA ALA A 903 56.10 -44.09 -49.95
C ALA A 903 55.25 -45.01 -50.85
N LEU A 904 53.92 -44.80 -50.87
CA LEU A 904 53.01 -45.56 -51.71
C LEU A 904 53.28 -45.30 -53.21
N ALA A 905 53.47 -44.04 -53.62
CA ALA A 905 53.76 -43.70 -55.00
C ALA A 905 55.09 -44.31 -55.49
N ALA A 906 56.16 -44.23 -54.69
CA ALA A 906 57.45 -44.82 -55.01
C ALA A 906 57.39 -46.37 -55.05
N ALA A 907 56.62 -47.00 -54.16
CA ALA A 907 56.41 -48.44 -54.20
C ALA A 907 55.65 -48.88 -55.46
N GLU A 908 54.60 -48.16 -55.85
CA GLU A 908 53.82 -48.45 -57.06
C GLU A 908 54.66 -48.27 -58.34
N GLU A 909 55.49 -47.23 -58.42
CA GLU A 909 56.40 -47.03 -59.56
C GLU A 909 57.48 -48.14 -59.61
N ALA A 910 58.04 -48.54 -58.46
CA ALA A 910 58.99 -49.65 -58.38
C ALA A 910 58.39 -50.98 -58.87
N ILE A 911 57.12 -51.26 -58.57
CA ILE A 911 56.40 -52.44 -59.07
C ILE A 911 56.30 -52.39 -60.60
N LYS A 912 55.80 -51.27 -61.16
CA LYS A 912 55.65 -51.09 -62.62
C LYS A 912 56.97 -51.20 -63.36
N LYS A 913 58.05 -50.64 -62.80
CA LYS A 913 59.40 -50.76 -63.36
C LYS A 913 59.98 -52.16 -63.24
N GLY A 914 59.64 -52.90 -62.18
CA GLY A 914 60.04 -54.30 -62.06
C GLY A 914 59.40 -55.20 -63.11
N GLN A 915 58.11 -54.99 -63.40
CA GLN A 915 57.39 -55.71 -64.45
C GLN A 915 57.96 -55.42 -65.84
N ALA A 916 58.18 -54.14 -66.19
CA ALA A 916 58.78 -53.76 -67.48
C ALA A 916 60.18 -54.36 -67.73
N ALA A 917 60.94 -54.66 -66.67
CA ALA A 917 62.21 -55.38 -66.78
C ALA A 917 62.02 -56.89 -67.06
N GLU A 918 60.96 -57.50 -66.53
CA GLU A 918 60.59 -58.90 -66.78
C GLU A 918 60.06 -59.09 -68.22
N ASP A 919 59.24 -58.15 -68.70
CA ASP A 919 58.75 -58.14 -70.09
C ASP A 919 59.90 -57.99 -71.11
N ALA A 920 60.78 -56.99 -70.93
CA ALA A 920 61.93 -56.77 -71.82
C ALA A 920 62.92 -57.97 -71.82
N ALA A 921 63.06 -58.68 -70.70
CA ALA A 921 63.87 -59.89 -70.63
C ALA A 921 63.27 -61.08 -71.38
N ASN A 922 61.94 -61.23 -71.35
CA ASN A 922 61.24 -62.23 -72.16
C ASN A 922 61.36 -61.92 -73.66
N GLU A 923 61.30 -60.65 -74.04
CA GLU A 923 61.52 -60.20 -75.42
C GLU A 923 62.96 -60.47 -75.89
N ALA A 924 63.97 -60.15 -75.08
CA ALA A 924 65.37 -60.48 -75.35
C ALA A 924 65.59 -62.00 -75.52
N LYS A 925 64.93 -62.82 -74.69
CA LYS A 925 64.96 -64.28 -74.78
C LYS A 925 64.34 -64.80 -76.09
N ASN A 926 63.20 -64.24 -76.51
CA ASN A 926 62.55 -64.62 -77.76
C ASN A 926 63.45 -64.28 -78.97
N ASN A 927 64.10 -63.12 -78.96
CA ASN A 927 65.03 -62.72 -80.02
C ASN A 927 66.32 -63.57 -80.04
N ALA A 928 66.81 -64.02 -78.89
CA ALA A 928 67.91 -64.99 -78.84
C ALA A 928 67.55 -66.35 -79.47
N VAL A 929 66.29 -66.81 -79.33
CA VAL A 929 65.79 -68.02 -80.00
C VAL A 929 65.74 -67.81 -81.52
N LYS A 930 65.16 -66.70 -82.00
CA LYS A 930 65.16 -66.34 -83.43
C LYS A 930 66.58 -66.30 -84.02
N ALA A 931 67.54 -65.72 -83.31
CA ALA A 931 68.94 -65.68 -83.73
C ALA A 931 69.55 -67.09 -83.85
N ALA A 932 69.24 -67.99 -82.91
CA ALA A 932 69.68 -69.39 -82.94
C ALA A 932 69.07 -70.16 -84.13
N GLU A 933 67.78 -69.97 -84.43
CA GLU A 933 67.12 -70.56 -85.59
C GLU A 933 67.70 -70.06 -86.93
N ALA A 934 67.97 -68.76 -87.05
CA ALA A 934 68.62 -68.18 -88.22
C ALA A 934 70.06 -68.73 -88.38
N ALA A 935 70.80 -68.91 -87.28
CA ALA A 935 72.13 -69.50 -87.32
C ALA A 935 72.15 -71.00 -87.70
N GLU A 936 71.10 -71.77 -87.38
CA GLU A 936 70.87 -73.12 -87.91
C GLU A 936 70.66 -73.11 -89.43
N LYS A 937 69.77 -72.22 -89.93
CA LYS A 937 69.48 -72.08 -91.37
C LYS A 937 70.73 -71.71 -92.18
N ALA A 938 71.50 -70.72 -91.71
CA ALA A 938 72.76 -70.30 -92.36
C ALA A 938 73.78 -71.44 -92.50
N LYS A 939 73.93 -72.29 -91.46
CA LYS A 939 74.79 -73.49 -91.52
C LYS A 939 74.28 -74.51 -92.55
N LYS A 940 72.97 -74.76 -92.57
CA LYS A 940 72.33 -75.69 -93.49
C LYS A 940 72.53 -75.25 -94.95
N ALA A 941 72.31 -73.97 -95.24
CA ALA A 941 72.50 -73.40 -96.58
C ALA A 941 73.94 -73.58 -97.12
N ALA A 942 74.95 -73.30 -96.30
CA ALA A 942 76.36 -73.51 -96.68
C ALA A 942 76.71 -75.01 -96.83
N ALA A 943 76.21 -75.87 -95.94
CA ALA A 943 76.45 -77.32 -96.02
C ALA A 943 75.86 -77.94 -97.31
N GLU A 944 74.67 -77.51 -97.72
CA GLU A 944 74.03 -77.95 -98.97
C GLU A 944 74.80 -77.47 -100.22
N SER A 945 75.38 -76.27 -100.21
CA SER A 945 76.24 -75.81 -101.32
C SER A 945 77.61 -76.48 -101.34
N ALA A 946 78.22 -76.76 -100.18
CA ALA A 946 79.46 -77.55 -100.09
C ALA A 946 79.28 -78.97 -100.69
N LEU A 947 78.10 -79.57 -100.55
CA LEU A 947 77.73 -80.82 -101.24
C LEU A 947 77.66 -80.65 -102.76
N LYS A 948 76.99 -79.60 -103.26
CA LYS A 948 76.95 -79.26 -104.70
C LYS A 948 78.37 -79.06 -105.28
N LYS A 949 79.28 -78.39 -104.55
CA LYS A 949 80.69 -78.23 -104.94
C LYS A 949 81.45 -79.56 -105.00
N LYS A 950 81.28 -80.46 -104.01
CA LYS A 950 81.94 -81.79 -104.01
C LYS A 950 81.51 -82.69 -105.16
N LEU A 951 80.20 -82.76 -105.47
CA LEU A 951 79.68 -83.56 -106.57
C LEU A 951 80.32 -83.16 -107.92
N LYS A 952 80.47 -81.84 -108.15
CA LYS A 952 81.03 -81.27 -109.38
C LYS A 952 82.51 -81.59 -109.62
N VAL A 953 83.25 -82.01 -108.59
CA VAL A 953 84.66 -82.44 -108.70
C VAL A 953 84.79 -83.94 -109.07
N LEU A 954 83.85 -84.77 -108.62
CA LEU A 954 83.92 -86.23 -108.79
C LEU A 954 83.68 -86.71 -110.24
N GLU A 955 82.91 -85.98 -111.05
CA GLU A 955 82.68 -86.34 -112.46
C GLU A 955 83.95 -86.26 -113.32
N ILE A 956 84.86 -85.33 -113.02
CA ILE A 956 86.02 -85.03 -113.88
C ILE A 956 87.07 -86.16 -113.82
N MET A 957 87.22 -86.80 -112.65
CA MET A 957 88.32 -87.74 -112.40
C MET A 957 88.14 -89.13 -113.03
N LYS A 958 86.96 -89.44 -113.60
CA LYS A 958 86.59 -90.80 -114.04
C LYS A 958 86.84 -91.11 -115.54
N LYS A 959 87.38 -90.16 -116.32
CA LYS A 959 87.20 -90.17 -117.80
C LYS A 959 88.36 -90.68 -118.67
N TYR A 960 89.55 -91.00 -118.12
CA TYR A 960 90.70 -91.45 -118.93
C TYR A 960 91.59 -92.55 -118.30
N SER A 961 91.18 -93.81 -118.47
CA SER A 961 92.08 -94.96 -118.70
C SER A 961 91.36 -96.01 -119.56
N LYS A 962 92.07 -96.98 -120.16
CA LYS A 962 91.64 -97.65 -121.42
C LYS A 962 91.56 -99.19 -121.40
N GLN A 963 90.69 -99.70 -122.31
CA GLN A 963 90.62 -101.04 -122.94
C GLN A 963 90.18 -102.25 -122.09
N GLY A 964 89.35 -103.15 -122.65
CA GLY A 964 89.15 -104.46 -121.99
C GLY A 964 88.20 -105.57 -122.50
N TYR A 965 87.41 -105.45 -123.58
CA TYR A 965 86.62 -106.55 -124.19
C TYR A 965 85.40 -107.20 -123.44
N ASN A 966 84.43 -107.64 -124.25
CA ASN A 966 83.30 -108.59 -124.10
C ASN A 966 82.53 -108.69 -122.76
N VAL A 967 81.20 -108.51 -122.69
CA VAL A 967 80.07 -109.13 -123.44
C VAL A 967 79.79 -110.58 -123.04
N VAL A 968 78.65 -110.79 -122.38
CA VAL A 968 77.61 -111.80 -122.65
C VAL A 968 76.40 -111.46 -121.76
N ASP A 969 75.18 -111.58 -122.29
CA ASP A 969 73.94 -111.50 -121.50
C ASP A 969 73.79 -112.71 -120.58
N ASN A 970 73.11 -112.54 -119.44
CA ASN A 970 71.94 -113.35 -119.05
C ASN A 970 71.44 -112.93 -117.66
N ASP A 971 70.13 -113.07 -117.49
CA ASP A 971 69.40 -113.33 -116.25
C ASP A 971 69.56 -112.33 -115.08
N GLU A 972 68.64 -112.17 -114.13
CA GLU A 972 67.22 -112.45 -113.90
C GLU A 972 67.10 -112.21 -112.37
N GLN A 973 65.91 -111.90 -111.85
CA GLN A 973 65.59 -111.94 -110.41
C GLN A 973 66.27 -110.91 -109.47
N VAL A 974 65.72 -110.65 -108.27
CA VAL A 974 64.30 -110.41 -107.88
C VAL A 974 64.32 -109.76 -106.48
N LEU A 975 63.30 -108.96 -106.15
CA LEU A 975 63.02 -108.39 -104.81
C LEU A 975 64.09 -107.41 -104.26
N SER A 976 63.79 -106.51 -103.32
CA SER A 976 62.52 -106.23 -102.62
C SER A 976 62.24 -104.72 -102.53
N GLU A 977 60.99 -104.34 -102.76
CA GLU A 977 60.39 -103.11 -102.19
C GLU A 977 60.05 -103.34 -100.69
N VAL A 978 59.23 -102.45 -100.10
CA VAL A 978 58.45 -102.63 -98.84
C VAL A 978 59.13 -102.18 -97.51
N GLU A 979 58.56 -101.09 -96.97
CA GLU A 979 58.39 -100.70 -95.53
C GLU A 979 59.62 -100.36 -94.67
N GLU A 980 59.52 -99.57 -93.59
CA GLU A 980 58.35 -98.96 -92.89
C GLU A 980 58.20 -97.45 -93.27
N GLN A 981 57.00 -96.86 -93.42
CA GLN A 981 55.89 -96.60 -92.46
C GLN A 981 56.33 -95.75 -91.23
N ALA A 982 55.58 -94.78 -90.71
CA ALA A 982 54.39 -93.99 -91.14
C ALA A 982 54.42 -92.67 -90.31
N ASN A 983 53.57 -91.62 -90.41
CA ASN A 983 52.22 -91.34 -90.95
C ASN A 983 52.25 -89.81 -91.31
N GLU A 984 51.51 -89.19 -92.24
CA GLU A 984 50.03 -89.03 -92.39
C GLU A 984 49.40 -88.49 -91.09
N GLU A 985 48.64 -87.38 -91.02
CA GLU A 985 47.74 -86.67 -91.97
C GLU A 985 48.06 -85.13 -92.05
N GLU A 986 47.58 -84.30 -93.00
CA GLU A 986 46.22 -83.68 -93.16
C GLU A 986 45.62 -83.08 -91.87
N GLY A 987 44.88 -81.97 -91.87
CA GLY A 987 44.44 -81.07 -92.96
C GLY A 987 43.49 -79.96 -92.45
N GLU A 988 42.82 -79.28 -93.38
CA GLU A 988 41.56 -78.51 -93.23
C GLU A 988 41.40 -77.38 -92.17
N ALA A 989 41.40 -76.16 -92.72
CA ALA A 989 40.45 -75.03 -92.57
C ALA A 989 39.23 -75.05 -91.60
N GLU A 990 38.97 -73.84 -91.08
CA GLU A 990 37.66 -73.12 -91.00
C GLU A 990 36.54 -73.45 -89.98
N GLU A 991 35.62 -72.47 -89.91
CA GLU A 991 34.28 -72.37 -89.29
C GLU A 991 34.12 -72.06 -87.79
N GLU A 992 32.87 -71.72 -87.44
CA GLU A 992 32.44 -70.85 -86.33
C GLU A 992 31.71 -71.61 -85.19
N GLU A 993 30.74 -70.92 -84.58
CA GLU A 993 29.56 -71.39 -83.86
C GLU A 993 29.60 -71.57 -82.33
N ALA A 994 28.39 -71.47 -81.76
CA ALA A 994 28.15 -70.89 -80.45
C ALA A 994 27.63 -71.86 -79.37
N ASP A 995 27.48 -71.28 -78.18
CA ASP A 995 26.43 -71.51 -77.18
C ASP A 995 26.27 -72.84 -76.41
N HIS A 996 25.99 -72.65 -75.11
CA HIS A 996 25.13 -73.48 -74.24
C HIS A 996 25.52 -74.97 -73.96
N SER A 997 25.13 -75.61 -72.84
CA SER A 997 24.60 -75.17 -71.53
C SER A 997 24.62 -76.37 -70.53
N VAL A 998 23.82 -76.30 -69.44
CA VAL A 998 23.10 -77.42 -68.74
C VAL A 998 23.43 -77.68 -67.26
N LEU A 999 22.60 -77.07 -66.36
CA LEU A 999 21.83 -77.66 -65.23
C LEU A 999 22.53 -78.46 -64.07
N ASN A 1000 21.95 -78.67 -62.86
CA ASN A 1000 20.61 -78.34 -62.33
C ASN A 1000 20.47 -78.22 -60.78
N ASP A 1001 19.23 -77.94 -60.37
CA ASP A 1001 18.50 -78.31 -59.13
C ASP A 1001 18.47 -77.33 -57.91
N VAL A 1002 17.36 -77.12 -57.18
CA VAL A 1002 15.93 -76.75 -57.49
C VAL A 1002 15.06 -76.82 -56.22
N LYS A 1003 14.23 -75.80 -55.95
CA LYS A 1003 12.86 -75.78 -55.35
C LYS A 1003 12.46 -74.31 -55.05
N ILE A 1004 11.38 -73.69 -55.57
CA ILE A 1004 9.94 -74.04 -55.80
C ILE A 1004 9.06 -73.75 -54.56
N GLY A 1005 7.89 -73.11 -54.78
CA GLY A 1005 7.01 -72.44 -53.81
C GLY A 1005 6.88 -70.94 -54.16
N ASP A 1006 6.10 -70.48 -55.15
CA ASP A 1006 4.64 -70.63 -55.40
C ASP A 1006 3.83 -69.73 -54.42
N ASP A 1007 2.86 -68.87 -54.80
CA ASP A 1007 2.33 -68.46 -56.12
C ASP A 1007 1.50 -67.12 -56.00
N ASP A 1008 0.68 -66.81 -57.03
CA ASP A 1008 -0.44 -65.84 -57.13
C ASP A 1008 -0.16 -64.39 -57.68
N GLU A 1009 -1.14 -63.87 -58.44
CA GLU A 1009 -1.07 -62.75 -59.42
C GLU A 1009 -2.11 -61.61 -59.17
N GLU A 1010 -2.26 -60.67 -60.12
CA GLU A 1010 -3.34 -59.63 -60.27
C GLU A 1010 -3.37 -58.53 -59.16
N GLU A 1011 -4.04 -57.36 -59.23
CA GLU A 1011 -4.99 -56.65 -60.13
C GLU A 1011 -4.87 -55.13 -59.76
N GLU A 1012 -5.12 -54.07 -60.56
CA GLU A 1012 -4.62 -53.58 -61.87
C GLU A 1012 -4.80 -52.01 -61.89
N GLU A 1013 -4.69 -51.31 -63.04
CA GLU A 1013 -5.12 -49.89 -63.31
C GLU A 1013 -4.24 -48.74 -62.73
N GLU A 1014 -4.33 -47.45 -63.16
CA GLU A 1014 -4.44 -46.72 -64.46
C GLU A 1014 -4.50 -45.19 -64.12
N GLU A 1015 -4.69 -44.29 -65.11
CA GLU A 1015 -4.88 -42.82 -65.01
C GLU A 1015 -3.65 -42.03 -64.45
N GLU A 1016 -2.94 -41.21 -65.23
CA GLU A 1016 -3.34 -39.95 -65.91
C GLU A 1016 -3.78 -38.81 -64.97
N GLU A 1017 -3.01 -37.73 -64.95
CA GLU A 1017 -3.47 -36.48 -65.57
C GLU A 1017 -2.28 -35.56 -65.92
N LYS A 1018 -2.43 -34.80 -67.02
CA LYS A 1018 -1.64 -33.60 -67.31
C LYS A 1018 -2.60 -32.42 -67.27
N GLU A 1019 -2.11 -31.25 -66.91
CA GLU A 1019 -2.44 -30.09 -67.75
C GLU A 1019 -1.31 -29.06 -67.75
N GLU A 1020 -1.23 -28.33 -68.87
CA GLU A 1020 -0.32 -27.23 -69.12
C GLU A 1020 -1.15 -25.94 -69.05
N GLU A 1021 -0.58 -24.83 -68.59
CA GLU A 1021 -0.80 -23.57 -69.32
C GLU A 1021 0.38 -22.61 -69.11
N GLU A 1022 1.01 -22.21 -70.21
CA GLU A 1022 1.89 -21.04 -70.25
C GLU A 1022 1.06 -19.77 -70.36
N THR A 1023 1.62 -18.63 -69.97
CA THR A 1023 1.25 -17.36 -70.63
C THR A 1023 2.44 -16.41 -70.69
N GLU A 1024 2.96 -16.23 -71.90
CA GLU A 1024 3.65 -15.00 -72.30
C GLU A 1024 2.70 -13.77 -72.09
N VAL A 1025 3.14 -12.51 -72.04
CA VAL A 1025 3.93 -11.77 -73.05
C VAL A 1025 4.65 -10.55 -72.43
N LYS A 1026 5.92 -10.39 -72.84
CA LYS A 1026 6.69 -9.19 -73.29
C LYS A 1026 6.12 -7.77 -72.99
N GLU A 1027 6.90 -6.70 -72.85
CA GLU A 1027 8.07 -6.31 -73.68
C GLU A 1027 8.97 -5.21 -73.03
N GLU A 1028 10.04 -4.84 -73.75
CA GLU A 1028 11.26 -4.00 -73.48
C GLU A 1028 11.01 -2.52 -73.04
N GLU A 1029 11.94 -1.59 -72.74
CA GLU A 1029 13.40 -1.29 -72.93
C GLU A 1029 13.92 -0.55 -71.65
N ASP A 1030 15.19 -0.18 -71.33
CA ASP A 1030 16.60 -0.41 -71.75
C ASP A 1030 17.53 0.15 -70.59
N ALA A 1031 18.86 0.14 -70.78
CA ALA A 1031 19.85 1.15 -70.31
C ALA A 1031 20.56 0.98 -68.95
N LYS A 1032 21.71 0.26 -68.99
CA LYS A 1032 23.11 0.78 -68.84
C LYS A 1032 23.49 1.71 -67.64
N GLU A 1033 24.71 1.68 -67.06
CA GLU A 1033 25.92 0.82 -67.18
C GLU A 1033 26.93 1.13 -66.03
N GLU A 1034 27.91 0.23 -65.80
CA GLU A 1034 29.23 0.45 -65.12
C GLU A 1034 29.29 0.97 -63.63
N GLY A 1035 30.38 0.79 -62.86
CA GLY A 1035 31.57 -0.07 -63.06
C GLY A 1035 32.81 0.30 -62.21
N HIS A 1036 33.40 -0.70 -61.51
CA HIS A 1036 34.79 -0.73 -60.97
C HIS A 1036 35.28 0.40 -60.00
N ALA A 1037 36.57 0.45 -59.59
CA ALA A 1037 37.39 -0.46 -58.75
C ALA A 1037 38.81 0.13 -58.47
N GLN A 1038 39.60 -0.50 -57.58
CA GLN A 1038 41.09 -0.48 -57.51
C GLN A 1038 41.93 0.77 -57.06
N SER A 1039 42.45 0.69 -55.83
CA SER A 1039 43.91 0.64 -55.47
C SER A 1039 44.87 1.86 -55.49
N SER A 1040 45.97 1.72 -54.71
CA SER A 1040 47.30 2.41 -54.77
C SER A 1040 47.42 3.86 -54.23
N ALA A 1041 48.60 4.41 -53.83
CA ALA A 1041 49.84 3.88 -53.20
C ALA A 1041 50.81 5.02 -52.79
N HIS A 1042 51.72 4.79 -51.82
CA HIS A 1042 52.98 5.58 -51.53
C HIS A 1042 52.83 7.07 -51.08
N GLN A 1043 53.78 7.80 -50.47
CA GLN A 1043 55.12 7.55 -49.86
C GLN A 1043 55.55 8.73 -48.93
N SER A 1044 56.51 8.52 -48.00
CA SER A 1044 57.43 9.54 -47.37
C SER A 1044 56.85 10.70 -46.52
N SER A 1045 57.53 11.30 -45.52
CA SER A 1045 58.77 10.98 -44.75
C SER A 1045 59.02 11.95 -43.57
N ILE A 1046 59.65 11.47 -42.47
CA ILE A 1046 60.78 12.07 -41.68
C ILE A 1046 60.67 13.56 -41.22
N THR A 1047 60.88 13.98 -39.96
CA THR A 1047 61.09 13.42 -38.58
C THR A 1047 60.63 14.52 -37.57
N GLU A 1048 61.05 14.79 -36.31
CA GLU A 1048 62.08 14.30 -35.36
C GLU A 1048 61.78 14.76 -33.89
N LEU A 1049 62.53 14.24 -32.91
CA LEU A 1049 62.57 14.62 -31.46
C LEU A 1049 61.27 14.36 -30.64
N GLU A 1050 61.29 14.01 -29.35
CA GLU A 1050 62.37 13.72 -28.37
C GLU A 1050 61.92 12.63 -27.36
N ASN A 1051 62.82 12.01 -26.59
CA ASN A 1051 62.51 10.86 -25.70
C ASN A 1051 63.39 10.86 -24.43
N PRO A 1052 62.82 10.54 -23.24
CA PRO A 1052 63.62 9.88 -22.20
C PRO A 1052 62.98 8.65 -21.51
N LYS A 1053 63.39 7.46 -21.96
CA LYS A 1053 63.88 6.30 -21.15
C LYS A 1053 62.97 5.68 -20.06
N LYS A 1054 62.67 4.38 -20.26
CA LYS A 1054 63.29 3.20 -19.57
C LYS A 1054 62.90 1.91 -20.32
N GLU A 1055 63.82 1.07 -20.78
CA GLU A 1055 64.60 0.05 -20.03
C GLU A 1055 63.69 -1.05 -19.42
N TYR A 1056 63.69 -2.33 -19.82
CA TYR A 1056 64.40 -3.12 -20.86
C TYR A 1056 63.47 -4.28 -21.36
N GLN A 1057 63.79 -5.22 -22.28
CA GLN A 1057 65.01 -5.53 -23.05
C GLN A 1057 64.72 -6.12 -24.47
N GLU A 1058 64.72 -7.46 -24.62
CA GLU A 1058 65.01 -8.28 -25.83
C GLU A 1058 64.50 -9.74 -25.57
N LYS A 1059 64.30 -10.70 -26.50
CA LYS A 1059 64.40 -10.79 -27.99
C LYS A 1059 63.68 -12.05 -28.57
N SER A 1060 63.84 -12.22 -29.89
CA SER A 1060 63.82 -13.46 -30.72
C SER A 1060 62.50 -14.03 -31.29
N ASP A 1061 62.19 -13.55 -32.51
CA ASP A 1061 62.11 -14.32 -33.77
C ASP A 1061 61.07 -15.45 -33.95
N LYS A 1062 59.95 -15.08 -34.60
CA LYS A 1062 59.23 -15.88 -35.62
C LYS A 1062 58.43 -14.93 -36.54
N PRO A 1063 58.03 -15.33 -37.77
CA PRO A 1063 57.17 -14.52 -38.62
C PRO A 1063 55.75 -14.40 -38.00
N PRO A 1064 55.00 -13.32 -38.33
CA PRO A 1064 53.67 -13.11 -37.76
C PRO A 1064 52.65 -14.13 -38.27
N SER A 1065 51.71 -14.52 -37.41
CA SER A 1065 50.43 -15.12 -37.79
C SER A 1065 49.29 -14.13 -37.55
N ASP A 1066 48.15 -14.35 -38.19
CA ASP A 1066 46.99 -13.43 -38.16
C ASP A 1066 46.46 -13.19 -36.74
N SER A 1067 46.67 -14.12 -35.81
CA SER A 1067 46.32 -13.96 -34.39
C SER A 1067 46.97 -12.75 -33.72
N ASN A 1068 48.13 -12.28 -34.20
CA ASN A 1068 48.79 -11.09 -33.66
C ASN A 1068 48.30 -9.77 -34.31
N ALA A 1069 47.60 -9.83 -35.44
CA ALA A 1069 46.98 -8.65 -36.03
C ALA A 1069 45.77 -8.17 -35.21
N GLN A 1070 45.01 -9.11 -34.65
CA GLN A 1070 43.82 -8.81 -33.84
C GLN A 1070 44.16 -8.06 -32.54
N ALA A 1071 45.24 -8.43 -31.85
CA ALA A 1071 45.69 -7.76 -30.63
C ALA A 1071 46.11 -6.30 -30.84
N LEU A 1072 46.67 -5.95 -32.01
CA LEU A 1072 47.06 -4.58 -32.36
C LEU A 1072 45.87 -3.69 -32.79
N LEU A 1073 44.71 -4.28 -33.08
CA LEU A 1073 43.47 -3.55 -33.33
C LEU A 1073 42.74 -3.19 -32.03
N GLU A 1074 42.81 -4.04 -30.99
CA GLU A 1074 42.16 -3.78 -29.70
C GLU A 1074 42.73 -2.56 -28.95
N ASP A 1075 44.04 -2.29 -29.05
CA ASP A 1075 44.65 -1.13 -28.40
C ASP A 1075 44.26 0.22 -29.03
N ASN A 1076 43.84 0.24 -30.30
CA ASN A 1076 43.31 1.46 -30.93
C ASN A 1076 41.86 1.77 -30.48
N TYR A 1077 41.03 0.74 -30.22
CA TYR A 1077 39.65 0.92 -29.76
C TYR A 1077 39.52 1.57 -28.36
N LYS A 1078 40.58 1.46 -27.54
CA LYS A 1078 40.65 2.10 -26.20
C LYS A 1078 40.74 3.63 -26.30
N ASN A 1079 41.42 4.17 -27.31
CA ASN A 1079 41.51 5.62 -27.52
C ASN A 1079 40.17 6.24 -27.94
N PHE A 1080 39.35 5.52 -28.73
CA PHE A 1080 38.03 6.00 -29.16
C PHE A 1080 37.04 6.11 -27.97
N THR A 1081 37.05 5.12 -27.08
CA THR A 1081 36.18 5.14 -25.89
C THR A 1081 36.59 6.23 -24.89
N ASP A 1082 37.89 6.46 -24.69
CA ASP A 1082 38.38 7.59 -23.87
C ASP A 1082 38.15 8.96 -24.53
N PHE A 1083 38.21 9.06 -25.86
CA PHE A 1083 37.89 10.29 -26.59
C PHE A 1083 36.40 10.65 -26.45
N LYS A 1084 35.51 9.68 -26.70
CA LYS A 1084 34.06 9.84 -26.49
C LYS A 1084 33.74 10.28 -25.06
N LYS A 1085 34.35 9.64 -24.07
CA LYS A 1085 34.13 9.97 -22.64
C LYS A 1085 34.59 11.39 -22.30
N LYS A 1086 35.74 11.83 -22.82
CA LYS A 1086 36.22 13.22 -22.67
C LYS A 1086 35.30 14.23 -23.37
N ALA A 1087 34.74 13.88 -24.53
CA ALA A 1087 33.76 14.73 -25.23
C ALA A 1087 32.45 14.86 -24.41
N GLU A 1088 31.91 13.75 -23.91
CA GLU A 1088 30.68 13.75 -23.09
C GLU A 1088 30.85 14.53 -21.77
N ASP A 1089 31.98 14.37 -21.09
CA ASP A 1089 32.27 15.11 -19.84
C ASP A 1089 32.53 16.61 -20.09
N LEU A 1090 33.18 16.98 -21.21
CA LEU A 1090 33.34 18.37 -21.62
C LEU A 1090 31.98 19.02 -21.92
N THR A 1091 31.12 18.33 -22.68
CA THR A 1091 29.78 18.82 -23.04
C THR A 1091 28.88 18.95 -21.82
N LYS A 1092 28.92 18.00 -20.86
CA LYS A 1092 28.22 18.14 -19.58
C LYS A 1092 28.69 19.36 -18.78
N ASN A 1093 29.99 19.61 -18.71
CA ASN A 1093 30.50 20.81 -18.02
C ASN A 1093 30.02 22.09 -18.70
N ILE A 1094 30.02 22.17 -20.04
CA ILE A 1094 29.49 23.33 -20.76
C ILE A 1094 28.02 23.55 -20.43
N ILE A 1095 27.17 22.52 -20.54
CA ILE A 1095 25.73 22.61 -20.21
C ILE A 1095 25.51 23.03 -18.74
N ASN A 1096 26.30 22.50 -17.80
CA ASN A 1096 26.20 22.85 -16.38
C ASN A 1096 26.73 24.25 -16.02
N THR A 1097 27.40 24.96 -16.94
CA THR A 1097 27.94 26.32 -16.71
C THR A 1097 27.12 27.43 -17.39
N ILE A 1098 26.10 27.09 -18.17
CA ILE A 1098 25.23 28.05 -18.86
C ILE A 1098 23.90 28.13 -18.11
N ASP A 1099 23.84 29.06 -17.14
CA ASP A 1099 22.65 29.32 -16.34
C ASP A 1099 21.78 30.43 -17.00
N GLY A 1100 21.00 30.04 -18.01
CA GLY A 1100 20.09 30.95 -18.71
C GLY A 1100 19.57 30.42 -20.05
N ASP A 1101 18.26 30.60 -20.27
CA ASP A 1101 17.46 30.23 -21.46
C ASP A 1101 17.40 28.73 -21.81
N ALA A 1102 16.19 28.16 -21.69
CA ALA A 1102 15.91 26.77 -21.98
C ALA A 1102 16.14 26.41 -23.46
N GLY A 1103 15.89 27.33 -24.40
CA GLY A 1103 16.06 27.06 -25.84
C GLY A 1103 17.52 26.86 -26.23
N VAL A 1104 18.44 27.57 -25.57
CA VAL A 1104 19.89 27.39 -25.77
C VAL A 1104 20.35 26.05 -25.21
N ILE A 1105 19.85 25.65 -24.03
CA ILE A 1105 20.13 24.35 -23.41
C ILE A 1105 19.58 23.20 -24.26
N GLU A 1106 18.43 23.36 -24.90
CA GLU A 1106 17.83 22.35 -25.79
C GLU A 1106 18.64 22.22 -27.09
N THR A 1107 19.00 23.34 -27.74
CA THR A 1107 19.87 23.36 -28.92
C THR A 1107 21.25 22.74 -28.65
N LEU A 1108 21.82 22.94 -27.45
CA LEU A 1108 23.08 22.33 -27.03
C LEU A 1108 22.97 20.81 -26.80
N LYS A 1109 21.79 20.30 -26.39
CA LYS A 1109 21.56 18.85 -26.25
C LYS A 1109 21.47 18.15 -27.60
N ASP A 1110 20.82 18.78 -28.58
CA ASP A 1110 20.75 18.22 -29.94
C ASP A 1110 22.13 18.30 -30.63
N PHE A 1111 22.87 19.41 -30.48
CA PHE A 1111 24.27 19.46 -30.96
C PHE A 1111 25.16 18.39 -30.29
N ALA A 1112 24.99 18.15 -28.98
CA ALA A 1112 25.69 17.08 -28.28
C ALA A 1112 25.36 15.69 -28.83
N LYS A 1113 24.10 15.45 -29.20
CA LYS A 1113 23.58 14.20 -29.75
C LYS A 1113 24.09 13.97 -31.18
N ASP A 1114 24.03 14.98 -32.04
CA ASP A 1114 24.56 14.95 -33.41
C ASP A 1114 26.08 14.73 -33.41
N MET A 1115 26.82 15.40 -32.52
CA MET A 1115 28.26 15.21 -32.38
C MET A 1115 28.60 13.79 -31.88
N ASN A 1116 27.81 13.21 -30.97
CA ASN A 1116 27.98 11.83 -30.54
C ASN A 1116 27.62 10.82 -31.67
N GLN A 1117 26.64 11.14 -32.52
CA GLN A 1117 26.26 10.33 -33.67
C GLN A 1117 27.29 10.43 -34.82
N PHE A 1118 27.91 11.59 -35.02
CA PHE A 1118 29.05 11.78 -35.91
C PHE A 1118 30.27 10.99 -35.44
N ILE A 1119 30.58 11.02 -34.13
CA ILE A 1119 31.66 10.20 -33.54
C ILE A 1119 31.35 8.70 -33.69
N LEU A 1120 30.11 8.26 -33.51
CA LEU A 1120 29.70 6.85 -33.70
C LEU A 1120 29.71 6.38 -35.15
N ASN A 1121 29.86 7.28 -36.12
CA ASN A 1121 29.94 6.99 -37.56
C ASN A 1121 31.37 7.15 -38.13
N MET A 1122 32.39 7.27 -37.27
CA MET A 1122 33.82 7.23 -37.60
C MET A 1122 34.50 5.98 -37.03
#